data_AF-A0A1F5X003-F1
#
_entry.id   AF-A0A1F5X003-F1
#
_cell.length_a   1.000
_cell.length_b   1.000
_cell.length_c   1.000
_cell.angle_alpha   90.00
_cell.angle_beta   90.00
_cell.angle_gamma   90.00
#
_symmetry.space_group_name_H-M   'P 1'
#
loop_
_entity.id
_entity.type
_entity.pdbx_description
1 polymer ?
#
loop_
_entity_poly.entity_id
_entity_poly.type
_entity_poly.pdbx_seq_one_letter_code
_entity_poly.pdbx_strand_id
1 'polypeptide(L)'
;MHIFMNRRIFGLFLALLLVSAFSAPWAHAAPTYISGAITSDTVWKEINSPYVVSGVSIAMGATLTIEPGVVVKMSNATVRFEVSGTLIANGTPDKKIYFTSISDDEAGGDTNGDGSNTSPQAGNWVHIVFNEGSTGQFASTVVRYAGSYFTWQVSSAGIYNLGGDISITGSEIYKNAFYGVRQALGTTTINFSNLHDETNALISAGGFVEITNSNLYNNTSDALEASNGSLTLINNNFQNNSQSAGFIYGAVNFNHSQNGASGNRFNAFTMFNVMTHDQTWNEDLVYMAEGFSVASGTKLTILPGVVVKARSVNDQINVRGGLDALGTPDKKIYFTTILDDEAVGDTNGDGSASSPQAGNWAEIYFRPGAIGNFSNTIVRYAGSPYGINRTGAGIANESGTVSISDSQLAKNGRFGFFQYSGSANIIHSEIADNGQEGIRNYGGNITVSQSSIHDNPNYGINNLGSGIVMAENNWWGAASGPRHPTLNPLGLGNAVSNNVDFDPWLGYDPVNAPPPPPLPTCCSSVLFLPGLEASRLYLNGGRLWEPTLIHANNTEKLFLNFDGTPQTPGIYTNDVIDESYGSNIYKSFIAEMDQMVADGKINAWKSYPYDWRRDINDIVEHPTLFNDTAVLLIEELEKLKATSQTGQVTIITHSNGGLVAKMLINKLVAESKTALVDKLIMVASPQLGTPKAVAGLLHGEGMPIEALPFMMSAVTSRALAENMPSAYTLLPSSEYLVRVLDPVVEFDPLSTLTQPFINNYGLAITNSTELRGFLLGAEGREKPATSDTMTPNILNTALLAQGATYHVALDSWQSPPGVETIQIVGWGIPTLRGIKYFDKTKFNCIFDCKFLDHEPIMTVDGDNTVVVPSAMATNVQTYYLNLKRLNIDESLLGINLFSKKHVSILEALPLLSFIKEIIQENPTSLAYITTTKPLSTPGDKPTLRLKVHSPASLDIYDVFGRHTGISTTTSFFPDNLVDEQIPNSYYMEMGEGKYAGVDMFGTTTISLVGQDFGVFTLDIEKMNGDALVATSTFKDIPVALGSLASLDIADNTNVPKLNLDINGDGIVDSSILPGEGLTTEELIGILIGFIKTLHLPEDRETQLIRKVDKLAKTLNADYYKKQRTDAAFANLIRAIDGYVKKGLLTSTEAAELKSLIGKIQGVVVE
;
A
#
# COMPACT_ATOMS: atom_id res chain seq x y z
N MET A 1 -16.51 54.42 -15.62
CA MET A 1 -16.51 53.82 -16.97
C MET A 1 -16.93 52.36 -16.80
N HIS A 2 -18.17 52.07 -16.39
CA HIS A 2 -19.38 51.89 -17.21
C HIS A 2 -19.19 50.93 -18.40
N ILE A 3 -20.02 49.90 -18.66
CA ILE A 3 -21.17 49.23 -18.03
C ILE A 3 -21.57 48.10 -19.04
N PHE A 4 -21.95 46.90 -18.57
CA PHE A 4 -23.05 46.02 -19.05
C PHE A 4 -23.06 45.23 -20.40
N MET A 5 -23.24 43.90 -20.25
CA MET A 5 -24.45 43.08 -20.53
C MET A 5 -24.90 42.67 -21.96
N ASN A 6 -25.20 41.36 -22.05
CA ASN A 6 -26.40 40.69 -22.62
C ASN A 6 -26.62 40.46 -24.14
N ARG A 7 -26.71 39.15 -24.46
CA ARG A 7 -27.83 38.41 -25.11
C ARG A 7 -28.42 38.86 -26.47
N ARG A 8 -28.34 37.87 -27.40
CA ARG A 8 -29.42 37.30 -28.27
C ARG A 8 -29.75 37.97 -29.63
N ILE A 9 -29.96 37.07 -30.62
CA ILE A 9 -31.04 37.00 -31.63
C ILE A 9 -30.69 37.15 -33.15
N PHE A 10 -31.04 36.07 -33.88
CA PHE A 10 -31.57 35.94 -35.26
C PHE A 10 -30.65 35.82 -36.49
N GLY A 11 -30.96 34.81 -37.33
CA GLY A 11 -30.65 34.85 -38.77
C GLY A 11 -30.48 33.52 -39.53
N LEU A 12 -31.34 32.51 -39.33
CA LEU A 12 -31.35 31.28 -40.12
C LEU A 12 -32.50 31.33 -41.14
N PHE A 13 -32.20 31.42 -42.44
CA PHE A 13 -33.11 30.97 -43.51
C PHE A 13 -32.38 30.78 -44.85
N LEU A 14 -32.52 29.56 -45.38
CA LEU A 14 -32.70 29.20 -46.80
C LEU A 14 -31.47 28.94 -47.71
N ALA A 15 -31.03 27.69 -47.73
CA ALA A 15 -30.82 26.84 -48.91
C ALA A 15 -30.47 25.43 -48.37
N LEU A 16 -31.22 24.36 -48.57
CA LEU A 16 -31.56 23.73 -49.83
C LEU A 16 -32.86 22.92 -49.70
N LEU A 17 -33.69 23.00 -50.73
CA LEU A 17 -34.77 22.10 -51.06
C LEU A 17 -34.22 20.98 -51.96
N LEU A 18 -34.76 19.76 -51.77
CA LEU A 18 -34.73 18.56 -52.63
C LEU A 18 -33.53 17.59 -52.53
N VAL A 19 -33.57 16.74 -51.50
CA VAL A 19 -33.77 15.28 -51.73
C VAL A 19 -34.84 14.81 -50.75
N SER A 20 -36.07 14.66 -51.25
CA SER A 20 -37.18 14.01 -50.54
C SER A 20 -37.33 12.58 -51.07
N ALA A 21 -36.95 11.60 -50.26
CA ALA A 21 -37.55 10.26 -50.24
C ALA A 21 -37.07 9.49 -48.99
N PHE A 22 -38.03 9.00 -48.21
CA PHE A 22 -37.91 8.13 -47.02
C PHE A 22 -37.49 8.78 -45.69
N SER A 23 -38.49 9.28 -44.98
CA SER A 23 -38.60 9.01 -43.53
C SER A 23 -39.97 8.41 -43.28
N ALA A 24 -40.06 7.08 -43.40
CA ALA A 24 -41.14 6.35 -42.74
C ALA A 24 -41.07 6.69 -41.24
N PRO A 25 -42.20 6.77 -40.51
CA PRO A 25 -42.13 6.80 -39.06
C PRO A 25 -41.40 5.52 -38.64
N TRP A 26 -40.27 5.63 -37.95
CA TRP A 26 -39.68 4.48 -37.29
C TRP A 26 -40.73 3.95 -36.33
N ALA A 27 -41.40 2.86 -36.74
CA ALA A 27 -42.22 2.05 -35.86
C ALA A 27 -41.31 1.63 -34.70
N HIS A 28 -41.54 2.20 -33.52
CA HIS A 28 -40.97 1.67 -32.31
C HIS A 28 -41.49 0.23 -32.15
N ALA A 29 -40.62 -0.69 -31.72
CA ALA A 29 -41.04 -2.05 -31.40
C ALA A 29 -42.18 -1.99 -30.37
N ALA A 30 -43.16 -2.90 -30.48
CA ALA A 30 -44.23 -2.98 -29.49
C ALA A 30 -43.64 -3.27 -28.10
N PRO A 31 -44.18 -2.68 -27.01
CA PRO A 31 -43.66 -2.88 -25.67
C PRO A 31 -43.68 -4.34 -25.24
N THR A 32 -42.64 -4.77 -24.54
CA THR A 32 -42.53 -6.11 -23.95
C THR A 32 -43.05 -6.10 -22.52
N TYR A 33 -44.19 -6.75 -22.28
CA TYR A 33 -44.78 -6.80 -20.94
C TYR A 33 -44.15 -7.92 -20.09
N ILE A 34 -43.67 -7.56 -18.89
CA ILE A 34 -43.03 -8.47 -17.95
C ILE A 34 -43.78 -8.50 -16.62
N SER A 35 -43.98 -9.71 -16.09
CA SER A 35 -44.44 -9.96 -14.72
C SER A 35 -43.90 -11.29 -14.19
N GLY A 36 -43.82 -11.41 -12.86
CA GLY A 36 -43.46 -12.65 -12.17
C GLY A 36 -41.96 -12.80 -11.86
N ALA A 37 -41.56 -14.00 -11.45
CA ALA A 37 -40.20 -14.29 -11.00
C ALA A 37 -39.28 -14.74 -12.15
N ILE A 38 -38.07 -14.20 -12.18
CA ILE A 38 -36.95 -14.64 -12.99
C ILE A 38 -36.16 -15.65 -12.15
N THR A 39 -36.27 -16.93 -12.50
CA THR A 39 -35.69 -18.05 -11.73
C THR A 39 -34.45 -18.67 -12.39
N SER A 40 -34.03 -18.14 -13.54
CA SER A 40 -32.82 -18.55 -14.27
C SER A 40 -32.24 -17.34 -14.99
N ASP A 41 -30.96 -17.42 -15.37
CA ASP A 41 -30.27 -16.34 -16.07
C ASP A 41 -31.05 -15.87 -17.31
N THR A 42 -31.30 -14.57 -17.37
CA THR A 42 -32.17 -13.92 -18.35
C THR A 42 -31.50 -12.66 -18.87
N VAL A 43 -31.67 -12.39 -20.16
CA VAL A 43 -31.17 -11.17 -20.81
C VAL A 43 -32.32 -10.36 -21.38
N TRP A 44 -32.43 -9.10 -20.99
CA TRP A 44 -33.32 -8.12 -21.63
C TRP A 44 -32.56 -7.36 -22.71
N LYS A 45 -33.06 -7.48 -23.94
CA LYS A 45 -32.36 -7.03 -25.15
C LYS A 45 -32.91 -5.70 -25.65
N GLU A 46 -32.04 -4.86 -26.21
CA GLU A 46 -32.42 -3.55 -26.77
C GLU A 46 -33.54 -3.68 -27.82
N ILE A 47 -33.50 -4.74 -28.64
CA ILE A 47 -34.50 -5.00 -29.71
C ILE A 47 -35.94 -5.20 -29.19
N ASN A 48 -36.09 -5.52 -27.90
CA ASN A 48 -37.39 -5.74 -27.25
C ASN A 48 -37.80 -4.57 -26.34
N SER A 49 -36.99 -3.49 -26.30
CA SER A 49 -37.27 -2.27 -25.55
C SER A 49 -38.41 -1.46 -26.20
N PRO A 50 -39.31 -0.82 -25.43
CA PRO A 50 -39.32 -0.74 -23.97
C PRO A 50 -39.96 -1.96 -23.28
N TYR A 51 -39.49 -2.27 -22.08
CA TYR A 51 -40.05 -3.29 -21.19
C TYR A 51 -41.04 -2.64 -20.21
N VAL A 52 -42.29 -3.13 -20.14
CA VAL A 52 -43.31 -2.66 -19.20
C VAL A 52 -43.48 -3.66 -18.07
N VAL A 53 -43.09 -3.27 -16.86
CA VAL A 53 -43.07 -4.13 -15.67
C VAL A 53 -44.30 -3.85 -14.81
N SER A 54 -45.07 -4.90 -14.51
CA SER A 54 -46.20 -4.86 -13.55
C SER A 54 -45.88 -5.55 -12.21
N GLY A 55 -44.63 -5.97 -12.03
CA GLY A 55 -44.07 -6.59 -10.82
C GLY A 55 -43.13 -7.72 -11.22
N VAL A 56 -41.85 -7.59 -10.84
CA VAL A 56 -40.80 -8.57 -11.19
C VAL A 56 -39.92 -8.85 -9.99
N SER A 57 -39.50 -10.11 -9.84
CA SER A 57 -38.49 -10.51 -8.86
C SER A 57 -37.38 -11.34 -9.50
N ILE A 58 -36.12 -11.07 -9.15
CA ILE A 58 -34.98 -11.89 -9.53
C ILE A 58 -34.68 -12.83 -8.37
N ALA A 59 -34.86 -14.13 -8.57
CA ALA A 59 -34.67 -15.13 -7.54
C ALA A 59 -33.18 -15.31 -7.19
N MET A 60 -32.91 -15.81 -5.98
CA MET A 60 -31.56 -16.17 -5.54
C MET A 60 -30.90 -17.15 -6.53
N GLY A 61 -29.66 -16.87 -6.93
CA GLY A 61 -28.91 -17.66 -7.91
C GLY A 61 -29.24 -17.39 -9.37
N ALA A 62 -30.21 -16.51 -9.67
CA ALA A 62 -30.51 -16.07 -11.04
C ALA A 62 -29.92 -14.68 -11.32
N THR A 63 -29.50 -14.47 -12.56
CA THR A 63 -29.00 -13.18 -13.05
C THR A 63 -29.92 -12.57 -14.10
N LEU A 64 -30.35 -11.31 -13.91
CA LEU A 64 -30.91 -10.51 -14.98
C LEU A 64 -29.84 -9.56 -15.54
N THR A 65 -29.50 -9.72 -16.81
CA THR A 65 -28.65 -8.78 -17.55
C THR A 65 -29.52 -7.91 -18.46
N ILE A 66 -29.37 -6.59 -18.38
CA ILE A 66 -30.05 -5.61 -19.21
C ILE A 66 -29.03 -5.00 -20.18
N GLU A 67 -29.27 -5.15 -21.48
CA GLU A 67 -28.38 -4.59 -22.52
C GLU A 67 -28.42 -3.05 -22.55
N PRO A 68 -27.32 -2.38 -22.96
CA PRO A 68 -27.30 -0.93 -23.17
C PRO A 68 -28.43 -0.43 -24.07
N GLY A 69 -29.06 0.70 -23.70
CA GLY A 69 -30.17 1.32 -24.46
C GLY A 69 -31.57 0.81 -24.09
N VAL A 70 -31.68 -0.18 -23.21
CA VAL A 70 -32.98 -0.68 -22.75
C VAL A 70 -33.69 0.34 -21.85
N VAL A 71 -35.00 0.51 -22.07
CA VAL A 71 -35.90 1.29 -21.23
C VAL A 71 -36.86 0.35 -20.49
N VAL A 72 -36.87 0.44 -19.17
CA VAL A 72 -37.73 -0.31 -18.25
C VAL A 72 -38.73 0.65 -17.62
N LYS A 73 -40.03 0.39 -17.85
CA LYS A 73 -41.14 1.24 -17.40
C LYS A 73 -42.02 0.52 -16.39
N MET A 74 -42.19 1.09 -15.21
CA MET A 74 -43.07 0.55 -14.17
C MET A 74 -44.52 0.99 -14.40
N SER A 75 -45.46 0.04 -14.32
CA SER A 75 -46.84 0.28 -14.77
C SER A 75 -47.70 1.15 -13.84
N ASN A 76 -47.39 1.24 -12.54
CA ASN A 76 -48.14 2.05 -11.57
C ASN A 76 -47.43 2.17 -10.20
N ALA A 77 -48.01 2.98 -9.30
CA ALA A 77 -47.48 3.34 -7.99
C ALA A 77 -47.36 2.21 -6.96
N THR A 78 -47.81 0.99 -7.28
CA THR A 78 -47.68 -0.20 -6.42
C THR A 78 -46.59 -1.18 -6.90
N VAL A 79 -46.03 -0.94 -8.09
CA VAL A 79 -45.03 -1.83 -8.70
C VAL A 79 -43.68 -1.70 -7.99
N ARG A 80 -43.11 -2.86 -7.66
CA ARG A 80 -41.77 -3.05 -7.12
C ARG A 80 -40.91 -3.86 -8.09
N PHE A 81 -39.62 -3.59 -8.09
CA PHE A 81 -38.61 -4.40 -8.77
C PHE A 81 -37.72 -5.02 -7.69
N GLU A 82 -37.87 -6.32 -7.45
CA GLU A 82 -37.23 -7.01 -6.34
C GLU A 82 -36.04 -7.85 -6.79
N VAL A 83 -34.92 -7.76 -6.08
CA VAL A 83 -33.68 -8.46 -6.40
C VAL A 83 -33.23 -9.28 -5.19
N SER A 84 -33.30 -10.60 -5.31
CA SER A 84 -32.68 -11.56 -4.38
C SER A 84 -31.51 -12.32 -5.02
N GLY A 85 -31.31 -12.18 -6.34
CA GLY A 85 -30.17 -12.68 -7.10
C GLY A 85 -29.27 -11.53 -7.57
N THR A 86 -28.99 -11.48 -8.88
CA THR A 86 -28.09 -10.50 -9.49
C THR A 86 -28.81 -9.65 -10.54
N LEU A 87 -28.70 -8.32 -10.46
CA LEU A 87 -29.14 -7.38 -11.50
C LEU A 87 -27.92 -6.67 -12.11
N ILE A 88 -27.72 -6.84 -13.42
CA ILE A 88 -26.67 -6.17 -14.20
C ILE A 88 -27.32 -5.21 -15.18
N ALA A 89 -27.24 -3.90 -14.91
CA ALA A 89 -27.71 -2.81 -15.76
C ALA A 89 -26.53 -1.91 -16.14
N ASN A 90 -25.68 -2.41 -17.05
CA ASN A 90 -24.47 -1.70 -17.49
C ASN A 90 -24.69 -1.11 -18.89
N GLY A 91 -25.17 0.13 -18.93
CA GLY A 91 -25.29 0.93 -20.13
C GLY A 91 -23.97 1.56 -20.55
N THR A 92 -24.05 2.48 -21.52
CA THR A 92 -22.94 3.35 -21.93
C THR A 92 -23.42 4.80 -21.98
N PRO A 93 -22.52 5.81 -21.99
CA PRO A 93 -22.94 7.21 -22.12
C PRO A 93 -23.84 7.49 -23.32
N ASP A 94 -23.62 6.80 -24.45
CA ASP A 94 -24.41 6.93 -25.68
C ASP A 94 -25.69 6.08 -25.68
N LYS A 95 -25.74 5.02 -24.85
CA LYS A 95 -26.87 4.10 -24.72
C LYS A 95 -27.15 3.82 -23.25
N LYS A 96 -27.70 4.82 -22.57
CA LYS A 96 -28.10 4.71 -21.16
C LYS A 96 -29.23 3.68 -20.99
N ILE A 97 -29.28 3.03 -19.84
CA ILE A 97 -30.42 2.21 -19.41
C ILE A 97 -31.36 3.08 -18.57
N TYR A 98 -32.67 2.96 -18.74
CA TYR A 98 -33.66 3.74 -17.99
C TYR A 98 -34.55 2.85 -17.14
N PHE A 99 -34.72 3.20 -15.86
CA PHE A 99 -35.80 2.74 -15.00
C PHE A 99 -36.72 3.92 -14.69
N THR A 100 -37.95 3.87 -15.18
CA THR A 100 -38.85 5.03 -15.18
C THR A 100 -40.34 4.65 -15.10
N SER A 101 -41.23 5.65 -15.12
CA SER A 101 -42.68 5.50 -15.17
C SER A 101 -43.18 5.12 -16.57
N ILE A 102 -44.31 4.41 -16.65
CA ILE A 102 -45.01 4.17 -17.93
C ILE A 102 -45.42 5.46 -18.64
N SER A 103 -45.70 6.54 -17.89
CA SER A 103 -46.07 7.86 -18.42
C SER A 103 -44.89 8.71 -18.90
N ASP A 104 -43.66 8.16 -18.90
CA ASP A 104 -42.47 8.89 -19.31
C ASP A 104 -42.23 8.78 -20.82
N ASP A 105 -42.77 9.72 -21.59
CA ASP A 105 -42.65 9.71 -23.05
C ASP A 105 -41.24 10.04 -23.57
N GLU A 106 -40.39 10.66 -22.75
CA GLU A 106 -39.03 11.05 -23.14
C GLU A 106 -38.12 9.82 -23.28
N ALA A 107 -38.31 8.80 -22.44
CA ALA A 107 -37.58 7.54 -22.52
C ALA A 107 -38.44 6.47 -23.21
N GLY A 108 -38.08 6.03 -24.41
CA GLY A 108 -38.75 4.91 -25.08
C GLY A 108 -40.15 5.21 -25.67
N GLY A 109 -40.59 6.47 -25.70
CA GLY A 109 -41.84 6.92 -26.34
C GLY A 109 -43.11 6.65 -25.54
N ASP A 110 -44.26 7.10 -26.07
CA ASP A 110 -45.60 6.97 -25.49
C ASP A 110 -46.03 5.49 -25.40
N THR A 111 -45.72 4.86 -24.27
CA THR A 111 -45.88 3.42 -24.05
C THR A 111 -47.28 3.06 -23.53
N ASN A 112 -47.98 4.03 -22.93
CA ASN A 112 -49.36 3.98 -22.47
C ASN A 112 -50.37 4.38 -23.57
N GLY A 113 -49.92 4.92 -24.70
CA GLY A 113 -50.75 5.28 -25.85
C GLY A 113 -51.70 6.43 -25.58
N ASP A 114 -51.38 7.31 -24.62
CA ASP A 114 -52.25 8.40 -24.21
C ASP A 114 -51.90 9.76 -24.84
N GLY A 115 -50.90 9.80 -25.71
CA GLY A 115 -50.36 11.04 -26.27
C GLY A 115 -49.54 11.77 -25.20
N SER A 116 -49.89 13.03 -24.93
CA SER A 116 -49.26 13.83 -23.87
C SER A 116 -50.22 14.10 -22.72
N ASN A 117 -51.20 13.20 -22.50
CA ASN A 117 -52.27 13.42 -21.54
C ASN A 117 -51.81 13.19 -20.10
N THR A 118 -50.86 12.27 -19.89
CA THR A 118 -50.16 12.13 -18.62
C THR A 118 -48.70 12.57 -18.72
N SER A 119 -48.10 12.86 -17.58
CA SER A 119 -46.67 13.19 -17.48
C SER A 119 -46.12 12.50 -16.25
N PRO A 120 -44.86 12.06 -16.27
CA PRO A 120 -44.31 11.30 -15.16
C PRO A 120 -44.11 12.20 -13.93
N GLN A 121 -44.47 11.69 -12.76
CA GLN A 121 -44.37 12.36 -11.46
C GLN A 121 -43.54 11.51 -10.48
N ALA A 122 -42.90 12.14 -9.51
CA ALA A 122 -42.27 11.42 -8.40
C ALA A 122 -43.30 10.51 -7.70
N GLY A 123 -42.93 9.27 -7.37
CA GLY A 123 -43.82 8.29 -6.75
C GLY A 123 -44.74 7.53 -7.71
N ASN A 124 -44.48 7.56 -9.02
CA ASN A 124 -45.24 6.74 -9.98
C ASN A 124 -44.97 5.24 -9.87
N TRP A 125 -43.94 4.84 -9.12
CA TRP A 125 -43.63 3.45 -8.76
C TRP A 125 -42.85 3.41 -7.44
N VAL A 126 -42.66 2.22 -6.86
CA VAL A 126 -42.20 2.09 -5.48
C VAL A 126 -40.68 2.25 -5.34
N HIS A 127 -39.89 1.27 -5.78
CA HIS A 127 -38.42 1.23 -5.73
C HIS A 127 -37.86 0.02 -6.50
N ILE A 128 -36.55 0.02 -6.73
CA ILE A 128 -35.75 -1.19 -6.94
C ILE A 128 -35.20 -1.60 -5.58
N VAL A 129 -35.54 -2.79 -5.10
CA VAL A 129 -35.12 -3.26 -3.77
C VAL A 129 -34.17 -4.46 -3.88
N PHE A 130 -33.05 -4.37 -3.17
CA PHE A 130 -32.02 -5.39 -3.07
C PHE A 130 -32.09 -6.04 -1.70
N ASN A 131 -32.47 -7.33 -1.66
CA ASN A 131 -32.54 -8.13 -0.45
C ASN A 131 -31.13 -8.58 0.01
N GLU A 132 -31.03 -9.13 1.22
CA GLU A 132 -29.77 -9.65 1.75
C GLU A 132 -29.10 -10.66 0.80
N GLY A 133 -27.81 -10.49 0.53
CA GLY A 133 -27.01 -11.36 -0.34
C GLY A 133 -27.20 -11.15 -1.84
N SER A 134 -28.05 -10.21 -2.26
CA SER A 134 -28.22 -9.85 -3.67
C SER A 134 -27.09 -8.95 -4.19
N THR A 135 -26.94 -8.86 -5.50
CA THR A 135 -25.95 -7.95 -6.14
C THR A 135 -26.60 -7.07 -7.21
N GLY A 136 -26.13 -5.84 -7.31
CA GLY A 136 -26.61 -4.83 -8.26
C GLY A 136 -25.47 -4.08 -8.94
N GLN A 137 -25.52 -3.97 -10.26
CA GLN A 137 -24.60 -3.13 -11.04
C GLN A 137 -25.39 -2.15 -11.88
N PHE A 138 -25.10 -0.86 -11.72
CA PHE A 138 -25.68 0.24 -12.46
C PHE A 138 -24.54 1.07 -13.07
N ALA A 139 -24.26 0.87 -14.36
CA ALA A 139 -23.34 1.73 -15.10
C ALA A 139 -24.11 2.53 -16.14
N SER A 140 -23.88 3.85 -16.24
CA SER A 140 -24.60 4.73 -17.17
C SER A 140 -26.12 4.49 -17.18
N THR A 141 -26.71 4.40 -15.99
CA THR A 141 -28.13 4.13 -15.80
C THR A 141 -28.86 5.35 -15.27
N VAL A 142 -30.14 5.49 -15.62
CA VAL A 142 -31.05 6.52 -15.14
C VAL A 142 -32.15 5.88 -14.30
N VAL A 143 -32.33 6.33 -13.06
CA VAL A 143 -33.45 5.92 -12.19
C VAL A 143 -34.27 7.16 -11.81
N ARG A 144 -35.53 7.22 -12.26
CA ARG A 144 -36.39 8.38 -12.01
C ARG A 144 -37.85 8.03 -11.75
N TYR A 145 -38.53 8.94 -11.05
CA TYR A 145 -39.98 8.90 -10.76
C TYR A 145 -40.46 7.78 -9.81
N ALA A 146 -39.54 7.16 -9.06
CA ALA A 146 -39.86 6.18 -8.01
C ALA A 146 -40.28 6.86 -6.68
N GLY A 147 -40.40 6.09 -5.62
CA GLY A 147 -40.59 6.59 -4.25
C GLY A 147 -42.01 6.55 -3.73
N SER A 148 -42.94 5.81 -4.33
CA SER A 148 -44.31 5.66 -3.79
C SER A 148 -44.32 5.07 -2.38
N TYR A 149 -45.30 5.45 -1.55
CA TYR A 149 -45.50 4.83 -0.23
C TYR A 149 -45.88 3.35 -0.37
N PHE A 150 -45.01 2.47 0.12
CA PHE A 150 -45.32 1.03 0.16
C PHE A 150 -46.16 0.66 1.39
N THR A 151 -45.83 1.23 2.55
CA THR A 151 -46.60 1.14 3.81
C THR A 151 -46.59 2.48 4.53
N TRP A 152 -47.55 2.70 5.44
CA TRP A 152 -47.66 3.94 6.23
C TRP A 152 -46.46 4.25 7.16
N GLN A 153 -45.42 3.40 7.17
CA GLN A 153 -44.28 3.49 8.09
C GLN A 153 -42.92 3.63 7.40
N VAL A 154 -42.84 3.60 6.07
CA VAL A 154 -41.55 3.49 5.35
C VAL A 154 -41.54 4.36 4.09
N SER A 155 -40.82 5.48 4.12
CA SER A 155 -40.52 6.30 2.92
C SER A 155 -39.64 5.50 1.95
N SER A 156 -40.06 5.39 0.68
CA SER A 156 -39.37 4.59 -0.34
C SER A 156 -38.23 5.37 -1.02
N ALA A 157 -37.54 4.77 -2.00
CA ALA A 157 -36.42 5.38 -2.72
C ALA A 157 -36.44 5.01 -4.22
N GLY A 158 -35.56 5.60 -5.03
CA GLY A 158 -35.20 5.05 -6.35
C GLY A 158 -34.62 3.65 -6.21
N ILE A 159 -33.57 3.54 -5.38
CA ILE A 159 -32.89 2.29 -5.05
C ILE A 159 -32.92 2.10 -3.54
N TYR A 160 -33.35 0.92 -3.07
CA TYR A 160 -33.39 0.56 -1.67
C TYR A 160 -32.54 -0.69 -1.40
N ASN A 161 -31.44 -0.52 -0.67
CA ASN A 161 -30.58 -1.61 -0.23
C ASN A 161 -30.97 -2.10 1.17
N LEU A 162 -31.51 -3.33 1.26
CA LEU A 162 -31.82 -4.02 2.52
C LEU A 162 -30.67 -4.92 3.01
N GLY A 163 -29.63 -5.15 2.21
CA GLY A 163 -28.53 -6.08 2.56
C GLY A 163 -27.72 -6.64 1.38
N GLY A 164 -27.86 -6.09 0.17
CA GLY A 164 -27.09 -6.49 -1.02
C GLY A 164 -25.81 -5.67 -1.22
N ASP A 165 -25.07 -6.02 -2.26
CA ASP A 165 -23.87 -5.32 -2.73
C ASP A 165 -24.19 -4.58 -4.06
N ILE A 166 -24.21 -3.25 -4.01
CA ILE A 166 -24.66 -2.39 -5.10
C ILE A 166 -23.52 -1.49 -5.55
N SER A 167 -23.28 -1.45 -6.86
CA SER A 167 -22.36 -0.50 -7.51
C SER A 167 -23.11 0.41 -8.48
N ILE A 168 -22.91 1.72 -8.35
CA ILE A 168 -23.53 2.77 -9.16
C ILE A 168 -22.41 3.63 -9.73
N THR A 169 -22.19 3.58 -11.05
CA THR A 169 -21.12 4.31 -11.72
C THR A 169 -21.65 5.12 -12.91
N GLY A 170 -21.25 6.38 -13.05
CA GLY A 170 -21.60 7.19 -14.22
C GLY A 170 -23.10 7.38 -14.43
N SER A 171 -23.91 7.33 -13.36
CA SER A 171 -25.37 7.19 -13.41
C SER A 171 -26.11 8.45 -12.92
N GLU A 172 -27.39 8.57 -13.25
CA GLU A 172 -28.28 9.67 -12.85
C GLU A 172 -29.49 9.13 -12.05
N ILE A 173 -29.66 9.60 -10.82
CA ILE A 173 -30.79 9.23 -9.96
C ILE A 173 -31.49 10.51 -9.55
N TYR A 174 -32.73 10.71 -10.03
CA TYR A 174 -33.40 11.99 -9.82
C TYR A 174 -34.92 11.94 -9.92
N LYS A 175 -35.59 12.94 -9.33
CA LYS A 175 -37.05 13.10 -9.29
C LYS A 175 -37.80 11.90 -8.71
N ASN A 176 -37.19 11.17 -7.77
CA ASN A 176 -37.90 10.23 -6.92
C ASN A 176 -38.56 11.01 -5.75
N ALA A 177 -39.54 10.41 -5.07
CA ALA A 177 -40.39 11.17 -4.14
C ALA A 177 -39.71 11.50 -2.81
N PHE A 178 -38.80 10.64 -2.34
CA PHE A 178 -38.11 10.80 -1.06
C PHE A 178 -36.61 10.71 -1.25
N TYR A 179 -36.08 9.51 -1.48
CA TYR A 179 -34.64 9.30 -1.52
C TYR A 179 -34.21 8.81 -2.90
N GLY A 180 -33.07 9.29 -3.39
CA GLY A 180 -32.43 8.66 -4.54
C GLY A 180 -32.01 7.23 -4.18
N VAL A 181 -31.21 7.13 -3.11
CA VAL A 181 -30.75 5.85 -2.54
C VAL A 181 -31.09 5.78 -1.06
N ARG A 182 -31.62 4.63 -0.64
CA ARG A 182 -31.81 4.30 0.77
C ARG A 182 -30.99 3.08 1.13
N GLN A 183 -30.19 3.19 2.17
CA GLN A 183 -29.31 2.14 2.66
C GLN A 183 -29.75 1.70 4.07
N ALA A 184 -29.98 0.40 4.26
CA ALA A 184 -30.22 -0.21 5.57
C ALA A 184 -29.06 -1.11 6.02
N LEU A 185 -28.64 -2.06 5.18
CA LEU A 185 -27.53 -3.00 5.42
C LEU A 185 -26.84 -3.32 4.08
N GLY A 186 -25.73 -4.07 4.13
CA GLY A 186 -24.94 -4.41 2.93
C GLY A 186 -24.01 -3.28 2.50
N THR A 187 -23.69 -3.24 1.21
CA THR A 187 -22.69 -2.34 0.62
C THR A 187 -23.32 -1.55 -0.52
N THR A 188 -23.10 -0.24 -0.54
CA THR A 188 -23.44 0.62 -1.68
C THR A 188 -22.25 1.48 -2.07
N THR A 189 -21.75 1.34 -3.29
CA THR A 189 -20.68 2.16 -3.87
C THR A 189 -21.25 3.05 -4.97
N ILE A 190 -20.97 4.35 -4.92
CA ILE A 190 -21.43 5.35 -5.88
C ILE A 190 -20.21 6.11 -6.41
N ASN A 191 -20.00 6.11 -7.72
CA ASN A 191 -18.86 6.78 -8.35
C ASN A 191 -19.28 7.56 -9.60
N PHE A 192 -18.70 8.74 -9.84
CA PHE A 192 -18.96 9.56 -11.03
C PHE A 192 -20.45 9.77 -11.34
N SER A 193 -21.30 9.86 -10.32
CA SER A 193 -22.76 9.84 -10.50
C SER A 193 -23.42 11.13 -10.02
N ASN A 194 -24.64 11.39 -10.51
CA ASN A 194 -25.43 12.56 -10.16
C ASN A 194 -26.71 12.14 -9.44
N LEU A 195 -26.91 12.63 -8.22
CA LEU A 195 -28.11 12.39 -7.42
C LEU A 195 -28.76 13.73 -7.07
N HIS A 196 -29.97 13.99 -7.59
CA HIS A 196 -30.55 15.32 -7.52
C HIS A 196 -32.08 15.38 -7.59
N ASP A 197 -32.64 16.53 -7.21
CA ASP A 197 -34.10 16.78 -7.21
C ASP A 197 -34.90 15.74 -6.39
N GLU A 198 -34.31 15.26 -5.28
CA GLU A 198 -34.91 14.36 -4.29
C GLU A 198 -35.28 15.12 -3.00
N THR A 199 -35.84 14.42 -1.99
CA THR A 199 -35.80 14.92 -0.60
C THR A 199 -34.37 14.87 -0.07
N ASN A 200 -33.76 13.69 -0.09
CA ASN A 200 -32.32 13.49 0.14
C ASN A 200 -31.77 12.66 -1.03
N ALA A 201 -30.55 12.94 -1.48
CA ALA A 201 -29.90 12.08 -2.47
C ALA A 201 -29.64 10.69 -1.88
N LEU A 202 -29.18 10.62 -0.62
CA LEU A 202 -28.95 9.36 0.07
C LEU A 202 -29.32 9.43 1.56
N ILE A 203 -29.92 8.35 2.08
CA ILE A 203 -30.05 8.11 3.53
C ILE A 203 -29.44 6.76 3.92
N SER A 204 -28.59 6.75 4.95
CA SER A 204 -27.90 5.58 5.48
C SER A 204 -28.30 5.28 6.93
N ALA A 205 -28.83 4.08 7.14
CA ALA A 205 -29.20 3.55 8.45
C ALA A 205 -28.31 2.38 8.92
N GLY A 206 -27.26 2.04 8.17
CA GLY A 206 -26.36 0.93 8.47
C GLY A 206 -25.59 0.42 7.24
N GLY A 207 -24.78 -0.64 7.43
CA GLY A 207 -23.94 -1.19 6.36
C GLY A 207 -22.76 -0.29 5.99
N PHE A 208 -22.28 -0.40 4.76
CA PHE A 208 -21.17 0.38 4.20
C PHE A 208 -21.65 1.19 2.99
N VAL A 209 -21.39 2.50 3.01
CA VAL A 209 -21.63 3.41 1.89
C VAL A 209 -20.34 4.09 1.51
N GLU A 210 -19.98 4.04 0.23
CA GLU A 210 -18.90 4.83 -0.34
C GLU A 210 -19.44 5.67 -1.50
N ILE A 211 -19.17 6.98 -1.45
CA ILE A 211 -19.49 7.90 -2.54
C ILE A 211 -18.19 8.58 -2.96
N THR A 212 -17.85 8.48 -4.24
CA THR A 212 -16.67 9.12 -4.81
C THR A 212 -16.97 9.89 -6.08
N ASN A 213 -16.27 11.00 -6.32
CA ASN A 213 -16.32 11.76 -7.58
C ASN A 213 -17.73 12.13 -8.06
N SER A 214 -18.70 12.29 -7.16
CA SER A 214 -20.13 12.38 -7.48
C SER A 214 -20.73 13.73 -7.10
N ASN A 215 -21.83 14.11 -7.74
CA ASN A 215 -22.55 15.37 -7.46
C ASN A 215 -23.89 15.08 -6.79
N LEU A 216 -24.13 15.71 -5.64
CA LEU A 216 -25.39 15.63 -4.90
C LEU A 216 -26.00 17.03 -4.80
N TYR A 217 -27.05 17.31 -5.57
CA TYR A 217 -27.51 18.70 -5.73
C TYR A 217 -29.03 18.89 -5.84
N ASN A 218 -29.50 20.11 -5.58
CA ASN A 218 -30.91 20.51 -5.65
C ASN A 218 -31.87 19.64 -4.81
N ASN A 219 -31.39 19.00 -3.74
CA ASN A 219 -32.26 18.21 -2.87
C ASN A 219 -32.98 19.13 -1.87
N THR A 220 -34.22 18.76 -1.51
CA THR A 220 -35.09 19.59 -0.68
C THR A 220 -34.84 19.48 0.83
N SER A 221 -33.88 18.64 1.23
CA SER A 221 -33.36 18.48 2.60
C SER A 221 -31.82 18.52 2.59
N ASP A 222 -31.18 17.87 3.56
CA ASP A 222 -29.75 17.54 3.51
C ASP A 222 -29.46 16.65 2.31
N ALA A 223 -28.33 16.85 1.65
CA ALA A 223 -27.98 16.02 0.49
C ALA A 223 -27.84 14.55 0.91
N LEU A 224 -27.20 14.32 2.07
CA LEU A 224 -26.97 13.02 2.66
C LEU A 224 -27.36 13.00 4.13
N GLU A 225 -27.93 11.90 4.59
CA GLU A 225 -28.22 11.66 6.01
C GLU A 225 -27.67 10.29 6.44
N ALA A 226 -26.96 10.22 7.57
CA ALA A 226 -26.36 8.98 8.08
C ALA A 226 -26.53 8.83 9.59
N SER A 227 -27.03 7.66 10.03
CA SER A 227 -27.39 7.39 11.43
C SER A 227 -26.60 6.24 12.08
N ASN A 228 -26.06 5.34 11.26
CA ASN A 228 -25.29 4.16 11.68
C ASN A 228 -24.47 3.61 10.49
N GLY A 229 -23.55 2.68 10.76
CA GLY A 229 -22.74 2.02 9.73
C GLY A 229 -21.46 2.78 9.38
N SER A 230 -20.85 2.44 8.24
CA SER A 230 -19.67 3.12 7.72
C SER A 230 -20.03 3.98 6.51
N LEU A 231 -19.51 5.21 6.50
CA LEU A 231 -19.72 6.18 5.45
C LEU A 231 -18.37 6.75 4.99
N THR A 232 -18.08 6.57 3.70
CA THR A 232 -16.88 7.10 3.03
C THR A 232 -17.28 8.11 1.96
N LEU A 233 -16.80 9.35 2.05
CA LEU A 233 -17.08 10.42 1.07
C LEU A 233 -15.78 11.01 0.51
N ILE A 234 -15.47 10.78 -0.76
CA ILE A 234 -14.21 11.27 -1.37
C ILE A 234 -14.48 12.08 -2.63
N ASN A 235 -13.99 13.32 -2.69
CA ASN A 235 -14.06 14.14 -3.91
C ASN A 235 -15.50 14.34 -4.45
N ASN A 236 -16.47 14.53 -3.56
CA ASN A 236 -17.86 14.78 -3.96
C ASN A 236 -18.21 16.27 -3.89
N ASN A 237 -19.24 16.66 -4.63
CA ASN A 237 -19.69 18.03 -4.70
C ASN A 237 -21.18 18.14 -4.30
N PHE A 238 -21.44 18.91 -3.24
CA PHE A 238 -22.75 19.11 -2.64
C PHE A 238 -23.26 20.51 -2.98
N GLN A 239 -24.32 20.63 -3.80
CA GLN A 239 -24.74 21.95 -4.30
C GLN A 239 -26.23 22.25 -4.17
N ASN A 240 -26.55 23.47 -3.74
CA ASN A 240 -27.93 23.98 -3.75
C ASN A 240 -28.94 23.08 -3.01
N ASN A 241 -28.48 22.34 -2.00
CA ASN A 241 -29.37 21.55 -1.14
C ASN A 241 -30.01 22.47 -0.09
N SER A 242 -31.27 22.21 0.25
CA SER A 242 -32.04 23.13 1.09
C SER A 242 -31.63 23.12 2.57
N GLN A 243 -30.81 22.15 2.99
CA GLN A 243 -30.15 22.12 4.31
C GLN A 243 -28.61 22.03 4.16
N SER A 244 -27.97 20.98 4.69
CA SER A 244 -26.51 20.83 4.71
C SER A 244 -25.99 19.84 3.66
N ALA A 245 -24.66 19.76 3.51
CA ALA A 245 -24.02 18.76 2.65
C ALA A 245 -24.24 17.35 3.20
N GLY A 246 -24.24 17.19 4.53
CA GLY A 246 -24.62 15.93 5.16
C GLY A 246 -25.00 16.11 6.63
N PHE A 247 -25.99 15.35 7.08
CA PHE A 247 -26.39 15.25 8.49
C PHE A 247 -25.95 13.90 9.07
N ILE A 248 -24.92 13.92 9.90
CA ILE A 248 -24.29 12.72 10.50
C ILE A 248 -24.66 12.68 11.97
N TYR A 249 -25.37 11.62 12.37
CA TYR A 249 -25.78 11.40 13.75
C TYR A 249 -25.63 9.94 14.15
N GLY A 250 -25.58 9.66 15.45
CA GLY A 250 -25.47 8.29 15.94
C GLY A 250 -24.11 7.64 15.67
N ALA A 251 -24.10 6.31 15.55
CA ALA A 251 -22.87 5.51 15.54
C ALA A 251 -22.32 5.30 14.12
N VAL A 252 -21.93 6.39 13.46
CA VAL A 252 -21.36 6.34 12.10
C VAL A 252 -19.83 6.31 12.16
N ASN A 253 -19.21 5.35 11.47
CA ASN A 253 -17.79 5.41 11.14
C ASN A 253 -17.62 6.30 9.89
N PHE A 254 -17.23 7.55 10.11
CA PHE A 254 -17.26 8.59 9.08
C PHE A 254 -15.83 8.89 8.58
N ASN A 255 -15.58 8.53 7.32
CA ASN A 255 -14.34 8.82 6.61
C ASN A 255 -14.64 9.75 5.43
N HIS A 256 -13.87 10.82 5.26
CA HIS A 256 -14.10 11.69 4.13
C HIS A 256 -12.88 12.53 3.78
N SER A 257 -12.76 12.94 2.52
CA SER A 257 -11.72 13.87 2.06
C SER A 257 -12.10 14.53 0.74
N GLN A 258 -11.54 15.72 0.48
CA GLN A 258 -11.65 16.44 -0.80
C GLN A 258 -13.09 16.78 -1.25
N ASN A 259 -14.07 16.75 -0.35
CA ASN A 259 -15.44 17.14 -0.70
C ASN A 259 -15.59 18.67 -0.79
N GLY A 260 -16.50 19.14 -1.63
CA GLY A 260 -16.86 20.56 -1.78
C GLY A 260 -18.34 20.80 -1.57
N ALA A 261 -18.70 21.96 -1.01
CA ALA A 261 -20.08 22.34 -0.77
C ALA A 261 -20.29 23.81 -1.15
N SER A 262 -21.35 24.11 -1.91
CA SER A 262 -21.70 25.49 -2.30
C SER A 262 -23.19 25.69 -2.53
N GLY A 263 -23.71 26.87 -2.20
CA GLY A 263 -25.12 27.20 -2.40
C GLY A 263 -26.11 26.41 -1.52
N ASN A 264 -25.63 25.53 -0.64
CA ASN A 264 -26.48 24.89 0.35
C ASN A 264 -26.87 25.91 1.44
N ARG A 265 -27.93 25.64 2.20
CA ARG A 265 -28.25 26.48 3.38
C ARG A 265 -27.10 26.47 4.38
N PHE A 266 -26.46 25.32 4.56
CA PHE A 266 -25.22 25.20 5.32
C PHE A 266 -24.18 24.46 4.47
N ASN A 267 -23.09 25.12 4.12
CA ASN A 267 -21.98 24.50 3.37
C ASN A 267 -21.07 23.72 4.33
N ALA A 268 -21.64 22.73 5.03
CA ALA A 268 -21.02 22.03 6.14
C ALA A 268 -21.53 20.59 6.26
N PHE A 269 -20.76 19.75 6.96
CA PHE A 269 -21.26 18.52 7.58
C PHE A 269 -21.81 18.84 8.96
N THR A 270 -23.07 18.52 9.20
CA THR A 270 -23.69 18.66 10.51
C THR A 270 -23.40 17.43 11.35
N MET A 271 -22.77 17.62 12.51
CA MET A 271 -22.38 16.57 13.44
C MET A 271 -23.26 16.64 14.68
N PHE A 272 -24.07 15.60 14.92
CA PHE A 272 -25.03 15.57 16.01
C PHE A 272 -24.87 14.32 16.89
N ASN A 273 -25.09 14.47 18.20
CA ASN A 273 -25.10 13.38 19.20
C ASN A 273 -23.69 12.84 19.57
N VAL A 274 -23.66 11.64 20.18
CA VAL A 274 -22.45 11.00 20.71
C VAL A 274 -21.73 10.20 19.61
N MET A 275 -20.47 10.53 19.33
CA MET A 275 -19.58 9.63 18.58
C MET A 275 -19.15 8.47 19.48
N THR A 276 -19.20 7.24 18.94
CA THR A 276 -18.92 6.00 19.69
C THR A 276 -17.71 5.22 19.17
N HIS A 277 -16.99 5.79 18.21
CA HIS A 277 -15.75 5.25 17.65
C HIS A 277 -14.78 6.40 17.40
N ASP A 278 -13.51 6.07 17.21
CA ASP A 278 -12.51 7.07 16.81
C ASP A 278 -12.87 7.67 15.46
N GLN A 279 -12.72 8.99 15.33
CA GLN A 279 -12.99 9.71 14.09
C GLN A 279 -11.87 10.71 13.82
N THR A 280 -11.62 10.95 12.53
CA THR A 280 -10.71 11.99 12.05
C THR A 280 -11.47 12.98 11.20
N TRP A 281 -11.32 14.27 11.50
CA TRP A 281 -11.92 15.37 10.76
C TRP A 281 -10.87 16.06 9.86
N ASN A 282 -11.18 16.16 8.56
CA ASN A 282 -10.33 16.69 7.48
C ASN A 282 -10.78 18.10 7.05
N GLU A 283 -9.86 18.87 6.43
CA GLU A 283 -10.08 20.27 6.04
C GLU A 283 -11.02 20.49 4.83
N ASP A 284 -11.69 19.45 4.34
CA ASP A 284 -12.47 19.53 3.11
C ASP A 284 -13.79 20.31 3.27
N LEU A 285 -14.48 20.20 4.41
CA LEU A 285 -15.67 21.01 4.72
C LEU A 285 -15.68 21.49 6.18
N VAL A 286 -16.49 22.52 6.44
CA VAL A 286 -16.79 22.98 7.80
C VAL A 286 -17.61 21.92 8.55
N TYR A 287 -17.33 21.72 9.84
CA TYR A 287 -18.14 20.89 10.73
C TYR A 287 -19.07 21.74 11.57
N MET A 288 -20.36 21.50 11.49
CA MET A 288 -21.35 22.13 12.35
C MET A 288 -21.67 21.21 13.54
N ALA A 289 -21.06 21.46 14.69
CA ALA A 289 -21.20 20.63 15.88
C ALA A 289 -22.42 21.05 16.72
N GLU A 290 -23.50 20.27 16.64
CA GLU A 290 -24.75 20.51 17.35
C GLU A 290 -24.97 19.44 18.43
N GLY A 291 -24.87 19.81 19.71
CA GLY A 291 -25.03 18.85 20.82
C GLY A 291 -24.08 17.63 20.74
N PHE A 292 -22.87 17.84 20.24
CA PHE A 292 -21.89 16.79 19.93
C PHE A 292 -21.14 16.31 21.18
N SER A 293 -20.87 15.02 21.27
CA SER A 293 -20.10 14.44 22.38
C SER A 293 -19.11 13.37 21.96
N VAL A 294 -17.90 13.40 22.53
CA VAL A 294 -16.90 12.33 22.40
C VAL A 294 -17.11 11.31 23.52
N ALA A 295 -17.42 10.05 23.20
CA ALA A 295 -17.63 9.01 24.19
C ALA A 295 -16.34 8.61 24.93
N SER A 296 -16.48 8.02 26.11
CA SER A 296 -15.34 7.43 26.83
C SER A 296 -14.78 6.25 26.02
N GLY A 297 -13.45 6.11 26.01
CA GLY A 297 -12.75 5.09 25.22
C GLY A 297 -12.63 5.41 23.73
N THR A 298 -13.03 6.61 23.30
CA THR A 298 -12.94 7.06 21.89
C THR A 298 -12.17 8.36 21.79
N LYS A 299 -11.63 8.65 20.60
CA LYS A 299 -10.85 9.85 20.33
C LYS A 299 -11.32 10.56 19.05
N LEU A 300 -11.54 11.87 19.15
CA LEU A 300 -11.69 12.75 17.99
C LEU A 300 -10.33 13.37 17.65
N THR A 301 -9.89 13.17 16.40
CA THR A 301 -8.69 13.83 15.86
C THR A 301 -9.12 14.86 14.83
N ILE A 302 -8.70 16.11 14.99
CA ILE A 302 -9.00 17.22 14.10
C ILE A 302 -7.69 17.65 13.43
N LEU A 303 -7.64 17.52 12.11
CA LEU A 303 -6.44 17.84 11.32
C LEU A 303 -6.24 19.35 11.14
N PRO A 304 -5.02 19.81 10.78
CA PRO A 304 -4.75 21.22 10.49
C PRO A 304 -5.72 21.81 9.46
N GLY A 305 -6.11 23.07 9.67
CA GLY A 305 -7.00 23.82 8.77
C GLY A 305 -8.50 23.61 8.98
N VAL A 306 -8.89 22.66 9.82
CA VAL A 306 -10.31 22.36 10.08
C VAL A 306 -11.00 23.49 10.84
N VAL A 307 -12.25 23.77 10.46
CA VAL A 307 -13.14 24.69 11.15
C VAL A 307 -14.35 23.96 11.70
N VAL A 308 -14.57 24.13 13.00
CA VAL A 308 -15.74 23.64 13.75
C VAL A 308 -16.58 24.84 14.17
N LYS A 309 -17.84 24.87 13.73
CA LYS A 309 -18.80 25.93 14.04
C LYS A 309 -19.98 25.39 14.85
N ALA A 310 -20.44 26.18 15.82
CA ALA A 310 -21.64 25.91 16.61
C ALA A 310 -22.78 26.85 16.20
N ARG A 311 -24.02 26.33 16.17
CA ARG A 311 -25.17 27.05 15.62
C ARG A 311 -25.93 27.87 16.65
N SER A 312 -25.92 27.43 17.89
CA SER A 312 -26.78 27.90 18.97
C SER A 312 -26.00 28.14 20.26
N VAL A 313 -26.53 29.03 21.08
CA VAL A 313 -26.02 29.36 22.43
C VAL A 313 -26.01 28.15 23.39
N ASN A 314 -26.66 27.04 23.03
CA ASN A 314 -26.70 25.80 23.81
C ASN A 314 -25.74 24.73 23.28
N ASP A 315 -25.13 24.95 22.12
CA ASP A 315 -24.28 23.96 21.48
C ASP A 315 -22.94 23.87 22.20
N GLN A 316 -22.65 22.67 22.67
CA GLN A 316 -21.48 22.31 23.45
C GLN A 316 -20.79 21.12 22.77
N ILE A 317 -19.46 21.11 22.83
CA ILE A 317 -18.65 19.92 22.54
C ILE A 317 -18.30 19.28 23.87
N ASN A 318 -18.90 18.13 24.18
CA ASN A 318 -18.74 17.45 25.47
C ASN A 318 -17.80 16.25 25.33
N VAL A 319 -16.61 16.33 25.94
CA VAL A 319 -15.53 15.35 25.76
C VAL A 319 -15.45 14.42 26.97
N ARG A 320 -15.70 13.12 26.78
CA ARG A 320 -15.51 12.05 27.79
C ARG A 320 -14.33 11.13 27.48
N GLY A 321 -13.85 11.14 26.23
CA GLY A 321 -12.68 10.40 25.76
C GLY A 321 -11.51 11.34 25.47
N GLY A 322 -10.97 11.29 24.26
CA GLY A 322 -9.89 12.15 23.79
C GLY A 322 -10.31 13.16 22.72
N LEU A 323 -9.72 14.35 22.73
CA LEU A 323 -9.83 15.35 21.66
C LEU A 323 -8.43 15.89 21.31
N ASP A 324 -7.95 15.56 20.12
CA ASP A 324 -6.70 16.07 19.55
C ASP A 324 -7.02 17.10 18.47
N ALA A 325 -6.73 18.38 18.72
CA ALA A 325 -6.82 19.47 17.74
C ALA A 325 -5.42 20.06 17.53
N LEU A 326 -4.66 19.48 16.61
CA LEU A 326 -3.24 19.79 16.41
C LEU A 326 -3.04 20.48 15.06
N GLY A 327 -3.23 21.80 15.03
CA GLY A 327 -3.02 22.62 13.84
C GLY A 327 -1.55 22.95 13.59
N THR A 328 -1.30 23.71 12.52
CA THR A 328 0.00 24.33 12.22
C THR A 328 -0.12 25.85 12.14
N PRO A 329 0.99 26.62 12.18
CA PRO A 329 0.94 28.08 12.06
C PRO A 329 0.21 28.57 10.80
N ASP A 330 0.38 27.84 9.68
CA ASP A 330 -0.24 28.17 8.39
C ASP A 330 -1.67 27.64 8.25
N LYS A 331 -2.03 26.59 9.00
CA LYS A 331 -3.33 25.92 8.95
C LYS A 331 -3.89 25.73 10.36
N LYS A 332 -4.33 26.83 10.95
CA LYS A 332 -4.93 26.85 12.29
C LYS A 332 -6.27 26.12 12.31
N ILE A 333 -6.59 25.52 13.46
CA ILE A 333 -7.91 24.92 13.71
C ILE A 333 -8.79 25.96 14.40
N TYR A 334 -10.05 26.07 14.00
CA TYR A 334 -10.99 27.04 14.57
C TYR A 334 -12.17 26.35 15.26
N PHE A 335 -12.48 26.79 16.49
CA PHE A 335 -13.74 26.53 17.16
C PHE A 335 -14.47 27.86 17.36
N THR A 336 -15.63 28.00 16.69
CA THR A 336 -16.34 29.29 16.64
C THR A 336 -17.86 29.10 16.43
N THR A 337 -18.59 30.18 16.13
CA THR A 337 -20.01 30.17 15.80
C THR A 337 -20.24 30.20 14.29
N ILE A 338 -21.39 29.72 13.80
CA ILE A 338 -21.76 29.83 12.38
C ILE A 338 -21.79 31.26 11.85
N LEU A 339 -21.93 32.25 12.74
CA LEU A 339 -21.99 33.68 12.39
C LEU A 339 -20.58 34.29 12.15
N ASP A 340 -19.53 33.48 12.30
CA ASP A 340 -18.14 33.90 12.14
C ASP A 340 -17.64 33.63 10.71
N ASP A 341 -17.78 34.63 9.84
CA ASP A 341 -17.37 34.53 8.44
C ASP A 341 -15.85 34.62 8.23
N GLU A 342 -15.09 35.09 9.24
CA GLU A 342 -13.63 35.21 9.13
C GLU A 342 -12.95 33.83 9.11
N ALA A 343 -13.52 32.84 9.79
CA ALA A 343 -12.98 31.49 9.92
C ALA A 343 -13.46 30.56 8.79
N VAL A 344 -13.13 30.84 7.53
CA VAL A 344 -13.51 30.05 6.32
C VAL A 344 -14.88 30.40 5.72
N GLY A 345 -15.26 31.68 5.77
CA GLY A 345 -16.37 32.24 4.99
C GLY A 345 -17.77 31.99 5.57
N ASP A 346 -18.75 32.49 4.84
CA ASP A 346 -20.19 32.50 5.17
C ASP A 346 -20.79 31.09 5.07
N THR A 347 -20.78 30.37 6.20
CA THR A 347 -21.23 28.97 6.27
C THR A 347 -22.76 28.86 6.22
N ASN A 348 -23.47 29.85 6.75
CA ASN A 348 -24.94 29.94 6.84
C ASN A 348 -25.61 30.63 5.65
N GLY A 349 -24.82 31.13 4.69
CA GLY A 349 -25.29 31.71 3.43
C GLY A 349 -26.05 33.03 3.60
N ASP A 350 -25.84 33.76 4.69
CA ASP A 350 -26.55 35.02 4.96
C ASP A 350 -25.78 36.29 4.55
N GLY A 351 -24.62 36.11 3.92
CA GLY A 351 -23.70 37.17 3.57
C GLY A 351 -23.10 37.80 4.82
N SER A 352 -23.10 39.13 4.90
CA SER A 352 -22.65 39.85 6.10
C SER A 352 -23.82 40.27 7.00
N ALA A 353 -24.95 39.54 6.96
CA ALA A 353 -26.16 39.93 7.66
C ALA A 353 -26.06 39.67 9.17
N SER A 354 -25.24 38.70 9.57
CA SER A 354 -24.92 38.39 10.96
C SER A 354 -23.44 38.64 11.27
N SER A 355 -23.10 38.73 12.56
CA SER A 355 -21.71 38.89 13.01
C SER A 355 -21.54 38.23 14.37
N PRO A 356 -20.36 37.64 14.66
CA PRO A 356 -20.19 36.82 15.85
C PRO A 356 -20.05 37.68 17.10
N GLN A 357 -20.64 37.23 18.21
CA GLN A 357 -20.53 37.86 19.52
C GLN A 357 -20.10 36.83 20.58
N ALA A 358 -19.47 37.32 21.65
CA ALA A 358 -19.12 36.48 22.80
C ALA A 358 -20.37 35.77 23.37
N GLY A 359 -20.27 34.46 23.60
CA GLY A 359 -21.35 33.63 24.11
C GLY A 359 -22.37 33.16 23.07
N ASN A 360 -22.05 33.22 21.77
CA ASN A 360 -22.90 32.70 20.70
C ASN A 360 -22.96 31.16 20.65
N TRP A 361 -22.06 30.49 21.36
CA TRP A 361 -22.12 29.06 21.63
C TRP A 361 -21.62 28.75 23.05
N ALA A 362 -21.82 27.51 23.52
CA ALA A 362 -21.65 27.18 24.93
C ALA A 362 -20.18 27.10 25.35
N GLU A 363 -19.48 26.01 25.03
CA GLU A 363 -18.11 25.71 25.50
C GLU A 363 -17.61 24.37 24.92
N ILE A 364 -16.30 24.14 24.98
CA ILE A 364 -15.71 22.80 24.92
C ILE A 364 -15.52 22.32 26.37
N TYR A 365 -16.12 21.18 26.72
CA TYR A 365 -16.19 20.74 28.11
C TYR A 365 -15.62 19.34 28.31
N PHE A 366 -14.52 19.26 29.07
CA PHE A 366 -13.82 18.03 29.40
C PHE A 366 -14.35 17.42 30.69
N ARG A 367 -14.85 16.19 30.59
CA ARG A 367 -15.38 15.38 31.70
C ARG A 367 -14.23 14.68 32.46
N PRO A 368 -14.49 14.11 33.64
CA PRO A 368 -13.46 13.40 34.40
C PRO A 368 -12.78 12.29 33.57
N GLY A 369 -11.45 12.29 33.55
CA GLY A 369 -10.63 11.33 32.80
C GLY A 369 -10.46 11.63 31.31
N ALA A 370 -11.10 12.69 30.79
CA ALA A 370 -10.93 13.10 29.40
C ALA A 370 -9.54 13.72 29.14
N ILE A 371 -9.06 13.59 27.90
CA ILE A 371 -7.78 14.14 27.45
C ILE A 371 -8.04 15.14 26.31
N GLY A 372 -7.45 16.33 26.40
CA GLY A 372 -7.55 17.36 25.38
C GLY A 372 -6.17 17.90 25.00
N ASN A 373 -5.84 17.87 23.71
CA ASN A 373 -4.60 18.44 23.18
C ASN A 373 -4.92 19.47 22.12
N PHE A 374 -4.44 20.70 22.30
CA PHE A 374 -4.65 21.82 21.40
C PHE A 374 -3.31 22.40 20.98
N SER A 375 -3.07 22.52 19.68
CA SER A 375 -1.92 23.24 19.12
C SER A 375 -2.39 24.09 17.95
N ASN A 376 -1.88 25.31 17.79
CA ASN A 376 -2.27 26.24 16.71
C ASN A 376 -3.80 26.34 16.53
N THR A 377 -4.53 26.36 17.64
CA THR A 377 -5.98 26.34 17.67
C THR A 377 -6.52 27.70 18.11
N ILE A 378 -7.64 28.13 17.55
CA ILE A 378 -8.36 29.36 17.93
C ILE A 378 -9.73 28.96 18.47
N VAL A 379 -10.00 29.29 19.73
CA VAL A 379 -11.32 29.14 20.36
C VAL A 379 -11.88 30.52 20.68
N ARG A 380 -12.97 30.89 20.00
CA ARG A 380 -13.57 32.21 20.14
C ARG A 380 -15.08 32.23 20.10
N TYR A 381 -15.65 33.30 20.65
CA TYR A 381 -17.09 33.57 20.72
C TYR A 381 -17.92 32.54 21.50
N ALA A 382 -17.27 31.66 22.26
CA ALA A 382 -17.91 30.70 23.15
C ALA A 382 -18.37 31.38 24.46
N GLY A 383 -18.78 30.60 25.45
CA GLY A 383 -19.03 31.08 26.80
C GLY A 383 -20.46 31.58 27.03
N SER A 384 -21.45 30.95 26.41
CA SER A 384 -22.87 31.27 26.62
C SER A 384 -23.27 31.17 28.09
N PRO A 385 -24.01 32.16 28.64
CA PRO A 385 -24.56 32.08 30.01
C PRO A 385 -25.71 31.07 30.13
N TYR A 386 -26.19 30.54 28.99
CA TYR A 386 -27.28 29.58 28.89
C TYR A 386 -26.81 28.14 28.64
N GLY A 387 -25.50 27.91 28.44
CA GLY A 387 -24.93 26.58 28.27
C GLY A 387 -25.20 25.65 29.46
N ILE A 388 -25.16 24.34 29.22
CA ILE A 388 -25.60 23.30 30.18
C ILE A 388 -24.86 23.41 31.53
N ASN A 389 -23.53 23.57 31.53
CA ASN A 389 -22.74 23.68 32.76
C ASN A 389 -22.53 25.13 33.23
N ARG A 390 -22.96 26.13 32.43
CA ARG A 390 -22.94 27.57 32.75
C ARG A 390 -21.59 28.12 33.22
N THR A 391 -20.47 27.55 32.77
CA THR A 391 -19.14 28.07 33.10
C THR A 391 -18.94 29.45 32.47
N GLY A 392 -19.35 29.61 31.21
CA GLY A 392 -19.09 30.80 30.40
C GLY A 392 -17.67 30.81 29.79
N ALA A 393 -17.00 29.67 29.67
CA ALA A 393 -15.65 29.55 29.15
C ALA A 393 -15.59 29.20 27.66
N GLY A 394 -14.45 29.49 27.02
CA GLY A 394 -14.02 28.84 25.77
C GLY A 394 -13.84 27.33 25.97
N ILE A 395 -12.94 26.99 26.90
CA ILE A 395 -12.64 25.62 27.31
C ILE A 395 -12.85 25.47 28.81
N ALA A 396 -13.56 24.42 29.21
CA ALA A 396 -13.81 24.07 30.60
C ALA A 396 -13.30 22.65 30.93
N ASN A 397 -12.56 22.51 32.03
CA ASN A 397 -12.01 21.25 32.52
C ASN A 397 -12.62 20.85 33.87
N GLU A 398 -13.37 19.75 33.91
CA GLU A 398 -13.98 19.23 35.15
C GLU A 398 -12.95 18.47 36.01
N SER A 399 -12.24 17.51 35.39
CA SER A 399 -11.16 16.73 36.03
C SER A 399 -10.37 15.90 34.99
N GLY A 400 -10.17 16.45 33.79
CA GLY A 400 -9.37 15.86 32.72
C GLY A 400 -7.93 16.38 32.69
N THR A 401 -7.20 15.99 31.65
CA THR A 401 -5.86 16.49 31.32
C THR A 401 -5.93 17.31 30.03
N VAL A 402 -5.62 18.61 30.09
CA VAL A 402 -5.70 19.51 28.93
C VAL A 402 -4.33 20.15 28.64
N SER A 403 -3.83 20.01 27.42
CA SER A 403 -2.61 20.67 26.94
C SER A 403 -2.95 21.66 25.83
N ILE A 404 -2.42 22.88 25.90
CA ILE A 404 -2.66 23.97 24.95
C ILE A 404 -1.32 24.60 24.58
N SER A 405 -0.95 24.59 23.30
CA SER A 405 0.25 25.25 22.77
C SER A 405 -0.09 26.15 21.58
N ASP A 406 0.64 27.25 21.37
CA ASP A 406 0.56 28.03 20.13
C ASP A 406 -0.86 28.48 19.74
N SER A 407 -1.76 28.58 20.72
CA SER A 407 -3.21 28.68 20.51
C SER A 407 -3.78 30.00 21.05
N GLN A 408 -4.98 30.37 20.61
CA GLN A 408 -5.68 31.57 21.05
C GLN A 408 -7.01 31.21 21.72
N LEU A 409 -7.20 31.66 22.96
CA LEU A 409 -8.47 31.61 23.69
C LEU A 409 -8.98 33.04 23.88
N ALA A 410 -9.79 33.53 22.95
CA ALA A 410 -10.16 34.94 22.92
C ALA A 410 -11.63 35.22 22.62
N LYS A 411 -12.12 36.39 23.03
CA LYS A 411 -13.50 36.87 22.75
C LYS A 411 -14.59 35.93 23.28
N ASN A 412 -14.30 35.16 24.34
CA ASN A 412 -15.29 34.26 24.96
C ASN A 412 -16.11 35.00 26.04
N GLY A 413 -17.30 34.50 26.35
CA GLY A 413 -18.32 35.20 27.16
C GLY A 413 -17.89 35.57 28.58
N ARG A 414 -17.14 34.69 29.27
CA ARG A 414 -16.56 34.98 30.59
C ARG A 414 -15.09 34.61 30.69
N PHE A 415 -14.71 33.38 30.33
CA PHE A 415 -13.34 32.89 30.53
C PHE A 415 -12.74 32.38 29.22
N GLY A 416 -11.43 32.54 29.05
CA GLY A 416 -10.71 31.76 28.04
C GLY A 416 -10.67 30.29 28.46
N PHE A 417 -10.16 30.04 29.67
CA PHE A 417 -10.07 28.71 30.27
C PHE A 417 -10.68 28.67 31.68
N PHE A 418 -11.42 27.60 31.99
CA PHE A 418 -12.04 27.38 33.30
C PHE A 418 -11.68 25.98 33.81
N GLN A 419 -11.26 25.85 35.07
CA GLN A 419 -10.94 24.55 35.68
C GLN A 419 -11.59 24.34 37.06
N TYR A 420 -12.23 23.18 37.22
CA TYR A 420 -12.69 22.67 38.52
C TYR A 420 -11.60 21.85 39.24
N SER A 421 -10.97 20.90 38.54
CA SER A 421 -9.90 20.00 39.01
C SER A 421 -9.12 19.45 37.80
N GLY A 422 -8.19 18.52 38.02
CA GLY A 422 -7.40 17.86 36.97
C GLY A 422 -6.05 18.54 36.72
N SER A 423 -5.57 18.47 35.47
CA SER A 423 -4.32 19.10 35.06
C SER A 423 -4.50 19.90 33.77
N ALA A 424 -3.85 21.08 33.71
CA ALA A 424 -3.76 21.89 32.51
C ALA A 424 -2.33 22.39 32.28
N ASN A 425 -1.83 22.30 31.05
CA ASN A 425 -0.56 22.90 30.65
C ASN A 425 -0.79 23.83 29.45
N ILE A 426 -0.49 25.11 29.61
CA ILE A 426 -0.69 26.14 28.57
C ILE A 426 0.66 26.79 28.27
N ILE A 427 1.11 26.72 27.03
CA ILE A 427 2.41 27.25 26.61
C ILE A 427 2.30 28.07 25.33
N HIS A 428 3.09 29.13 25.19
CA HIS A 428 3.18 29.91 23.95
C HIS A 428 1.83 30.28 23.32
N SER A 429 0.84 30.59 24.16
CA SER A 429 -0.55 30.81 23.75
C SER A 429 -1.04 32.20 24.11
N GLU A 430 -2.05 32.69 23.42
CA GLU A 430 -2.69 33.98 23.69
C GLU A 430 -4.04 33.78 24.40
N ILE A 431 -4.21 34.38 25.57
CA ILE A 431 -5.48 34.42 26.32
C ILE A 431 -5.88 35.88 26.49
N ALA A 432 -6.78 36.35 25.63
CA ALA A 432 -7.10 37.77 25.54
C ALA A 432 -8.57 38.09 25.25
N ASP A 433 -9.01 39.31 25.54
CA ASP A 433 -10.35 39.83 25.19
C ASP A 433 -11.54 38.96 25.66
N ASN A 434 -11.39 38.19 26.74
CA ASN A 434 -12.51 37.43 27.30
C ASN A 434 -13.42 38.34 28.14
N GLY A 435 -14.70 38.02 28.30
CA GLY A 435 -15.68 38.94 28.93
C GLY A 435 -15.51 39.14 30.45
N GLN A 436 -14.72 38.27 31.10
CA GLN A 436 -14.27 38.41 32.49
C GLN A 436 -12.78 38.05 32.55
N GLU A 437 -12.40 36.89 33.03
CA GLU A 437 -11.00 36.59 33.35
C GLU A 437 -10.36 35.76 32.22
N GLY A 438 -9.03 35.80 32.10
CA GLY A 438 -8.34 34.91 31.15
C GLY A 438 -8.50 33.45 31.57
N ILE A 439 -8.10 33.14 32.80
CA ILE A 439 -8.14 31.81 33.40
C ILE A 439 -8.80 31.86 34.78
N ARG A 440 -9.81 31.01 34.99
CA ARG A 440 -10.43 30.78 36.31
C ARG A 440 -10.14 29.36 36.82
N ASN A 441 -9.51 29.25 37.99
CA ASN A 441 -9.15 27.97 38.60
C ASN A 441 -9.79 27.78 39.98
N TYR A 442 -10.48 26.65 40.20
CA TYR A 442 -10.98 26.23 41.52
C TYR A 442 -10.11 25.15 42.19
N GLY A 443 -9.31 24.39 41.41
CA GLY A 443 -8.53 23.26 41.92
C GLY A 443 -7.78 22.50 40.83
N GLY A 444 -6.97 21.52 41.24
CA GLY A 444 -6.07 20.80 40.34
C GLY A 444 -4.76 21.56 40.07
N ASN A 445 -3.98 21.05 39.11
CA ASN A 445 -2.70 21.62 38.71
C ASN A 445 -2.87 22.41 37.41
N ILE A 446 -2.29 23.60 37.34
CA ILE A 446 -2.21 24.38 36.11
C ILE A 446 -0.84 25.04 35.98
N THR A 447 -0.23 24.86 34.82
CA THR A 447 1.03 25.50 34.42
C THR A 447 0.77 26.38 33.20
N VAL A 448 1.26 27.61 33.23
CA VAL A 448 1.16 28.58 32.12
C VAL A 448 2.53 29.19 31.90
N SER A 449 3.08 29.13 30.69
CA SER A 449 4.40 29.73 30.41
C SER A 449 4.54 30.21 28.96
N GLN A 450 5.49 31.11 28.70
CA GLN A 450 5.77 31.67 27.37
C GLN A 450 4.53 32.28 26.67
N SER A 451 3.47 32.59 27.41
CA SER A 451 2.16 32.94 26.88
C SER A 451 1.88 34.45 27.02
N SER A 452 0.91 34.93 26.25
CA SER A 452 0.43 36.30 26.24
C SER A 452 -0.96 36.37 26.91
N ILE A 453 -1.07 37.06 28.05
CA ILE A 453 -2.30 37.15 28.87
C ILE A 453 -2.65 38.62 29.08
N HIS A 454 -3.59 39.16 28.31
CA HIS A 454 -3.90 40.59 28.31
C HIS A 454 -5.36 40.88 27.99
N ASP A 455 -5.79 42.12 28.21
CA ASP A 455 -7.12 42.62 27.84
C ASP A 455 -8.32 41.82 28.40
N ASN A 456 -8.12 40.96 29.41
CA ASN A 456 -9.19 40.32 30.16
C ASN A 456 -9.62 41.23 31.34
N PRO A 457 -10.90 41.56 31.51
CA PRO A 457 -11.39 42.23 32.71
C PRO A 457 -11.08 41.50 34.03
N ASN A 458 -10.98 42.23 35.14
CA ASN A 458 -10.70 41.69 36.48
C ASN A 458 -9.31 41.05 36.66
N TYR A 459 -9.05 39.86 36.09
CA TYR A 459 -7.81 39.10 36.26
C TYR A 459 -7.40 38.37 34.97
N GLY A 460 -6.10 38.32 34.69
CA GLY A 460 -5.53 37.37 33.73
C GLY A 460 -5.62 35.94 34.26
N ILE A 461 -5.24 35.72 35.51
CA ILE A 461 -5.44 34.45 36.22
C ILE A 461 -6.08 34.71 37.60
N ASN A 462 -7.26 34.13 37.82
CA ASN A 462 -7.96 34.11 39.10
C ASN A 462 -7.96 32.69 39.68
N ASN A 463 -7.08 32.45 40.64
CA ASN A 463 -6.98 31.20 41.39
C ASN A 463 -7.77 31.28 42.70
N LEU A 464 -8.85 30.52 42.76
CA LEU A 464 -9.70 30.34 43.94
C LEU A 464 -9.35 29.05 44.71
N GLY A 465 -8.44 28.24 44.18
CA GLY A 465 -7.93 27.02 44.80
C GLY A 465 -6.85 27.28 45.84
N SER A 466 -6.54 26.24 46.63
CA SER A 466 -5.47 26.28 47.64
C SER A 466 -4.07 25.98 47.08
N GLY A 467 -3.97 25.32 45.92
CA GLY A 467 -2.71 25.06 45.22
C GLY A 467 -2.19 26.32 44.50
N ILE A 468 -0.88 26.38 44.27
CA ILE A 468 -0.25 27.47 43.51
C ILE A 468 -0.39 27.19 42.00
N VAL A 469 -0.80 28.20 41.24
CA VAL A 469 -0.73 28.19 39.77
C VAL A 469 0.66 28.65 39.36
N MET A 470 1.40 27.83 38.63
CA MET A 470 2.71 28.20 38.10
C MET A 470 2.50 28.98 36.79
N ALA A 471 2.78 30.28 36.79
CA ALA A 471 2.53 31.21 35.70
C ALA A 471 3.74 32.12 35.39
N GLU A 472 4.94 31.58 35.56
CA GLU A 472 6.21 32.24 35.25
C GLU A 472 6.42 32.35 33.72
N ASN A 473 7.27 33.29 33.32
CA ASN A 473 7.68 33.55 31.95
C ASN A 473 6.52 33.85 30.99
N ASN A 474 5.50 34.57 31.46
CA ASN A 474 4.40 35.06 30.63
C ASN A 474 4.45 36.58 30.47
N TRP A 475 3.89 37.10 29.38
CA TRP A 475 3.63 38.53 29.22
C TRP A 475 2.19 38.85 29.60
N TRP A 476 2.01 39.90 30.39
CA TRP A 476 0.73 40.22 31.01
C TRP A 476 0.05 41.45 30.37
N GLY A 477 0.41 41.80 29.14
CA GLY A 477 -0.04 43.02 28.45
C GLY A 477 0.77 44.28 28.78
N ALA A 478 1.74 44.21 29.68
CA ALA A 478 2.64 45.32 30.00
C ALA A 478 4.01 44.81 30.46
N ALA A 479 5.09 45.53 30.10
CA ALA A 479 6.46 45.20 30.51
C ALA A 479 6.67 45.23 32.03
N SER A 480 5.83 45.96 32.78
CA SER A 480 5.84 45.99 34.24
C SER A 480 5.21 44.76 34.92
N GLY A 481 4.73 43.79 34.13
CA GLY A 481 4.13 42.55 34.64
C GLY A 481 2.70 42.72 35.16
N PRO A 482 2.14 41.67 35.78
CA PRO A 482 0.77 41.66 36.22
C PRO A 482 0.59 42.52 37.47
N ARG A 483 -0.60 43.11 37.63
CA ARG A 483 -0.95 43.81 38.86
C ARG A 483 -1.25 42.81 39.98
N HIS A 484 -0.48 42.86 41.08
CA HIS A 484 -0.82 42.16 42.33
C HIS A 484 -0.76 43.14 43.53
N PRO A 485 -1.74 43.19 44.45
CA PRO A 485 -1.81 44.22 45.49
C PRO A 485 -0.58 44.37 46.40
N THR A 486 0.15 43.29 46.65
CA THR A 486 1.33 43.26 47.53
C THR A 486 2.63 42.92 46.81
N LEU A 487 2.64 41.83 46.02
CA LEU A 487 3.81 41.33 45.30
C LEU A 487 4.25 42.20 44.09
N ASN A 488 3.32 42.84 43.37
CA ASN A 488 3.64 43.77 42.27
C ASN A 488 2.62 44.92 42.16
N PRO A 489 2.59 45.86 43.12
CA PRO A 489 1.58 46.91 43.21
C PRO A 489 1.71 48.00 42.14
N LEU A 490 2.76 47.98 41.32
CA LEU A 490 2.96 48.93 40.21
C LEU A 490 2.80 48.27 38.83
N GLY A 491 2.53 46.95 38.78
CA GLY A 491 2.20 46.26 37.53
C GLY A 491 1.01 46.93 36.84
N LEU A 492 1.15 47.16 35.53
CA LEU A 492 0.10 47.71 34.67
C LEU A 492 -0.57 46.65 33.81
N GLY A 493 -0.02 45.43 33.80
CA GLY A 493 -0.58 44.29 33.10
C GLY A 493 -1.82 43.73 33.78
N ASN A 494 -2.40 42.72 33.14
CA ASN A 494 -3.58 42.00 33.60
C ASN A 494 -3.38 41.50 35.04
N ALA A 495 -4.36 41.73 35.92
CA ALA A 495 -4.17 41.46 37.34
C ALA A 495 -4.13 39.96 37.64
N VAL A 496 -3.50 39.57 38.76
CA VAL A 496 -3.49 38.19 39.26
C VAL A 496 -3.98 38.12 40.70
N SER A 497 -4.66 37.02 41.06
CA SER A 497 -5.07 36.74 42.43
C SER A 497 -3.90 36.28 43.30
N ASN A 498 -4.15 36.06 44.59
CA ASN A 498 -3.22 35.29 45.44
C ASN A 498 -3.04 33.86 44.87
N ASN A 499 -1.95 33.19 45.26
CA ASN A 499 -1.59 31.82 44.85
C ASN A 499 -1.38 31.66 43.34
N VAL A 500 -0.90 32.71 42.67
CA VAL A 500 -0.39 32.65 41.29
C VAL A 500 1.08 33.06 41.36
N ASP A 501 1.97 32.17 40.92
CA ASP A 501 3.39 32.46 40.80
C ASP A 501 3.66 33.04 39.41
N PHE A 502 4.04 34.31 39.33
CA PHE A 502 4.15 35.05 38.07
C PHE A 502 5.55 35.65 37.87
N ASP A 503 6.51 35.38 38.75
CA ASP A 503 7.86 35.97 38.74
C ASP A 503 8.92 34.88 38.48
N PRO A 504 9.69 34.95 37.39
CA PRO A 504 9.82 36.05 36.43
C PRO A 504 8.62 36.19 35.48
N TRP A 505 8.32 37.43 35.04
CA TRP A 505 7.45 37.70 33.89
C TRP A 505 8.25 38.23 32.70
N LEU A 506 7.67 38.16 31.50
CA LEU A 506 8.28 38.69 30.28
C LEU A 506 8.00 40.18 30.10
N GLY A 507 9.00 40.92 29.62
CA GLY A 507 8.89 42.35 29.31
C GLY A 507 8.28 42.65 27.93
N TYR A 508 8.09 41.63 27.09
CA TYR A 508 7.59 41.71 25.72
C TYR A 508 6.61 40.58 25.45
N ASP A 509 5.73 40.75 24.47
CA ASP A 509 4.77 39.73 24.03
C ASP A 509 5.50 38.57 23.31
N PRO A 510 5.56 37.36 23.87
CA PRO A 510 6.24 36.22 23.22
C PRO A 510 5.50 35.71 21.98
N VAL A 511 4.18 35.92 21.88
CA VAL A 511 3.33 35.43 20.77
C VAL A 511 3.39 36.39 19.59
N ASN A 512 3.42 37.70 19.85
CA ASN A 512 3.42 38.75 18.81
C ASN A 512 4.77 39.47 18.62
N ALA A 513 5.83 39.09 19.36
CA ALA A 513 7.16 39.63 19.09
C ALA A 513 7.63 39.26 17.67
N PRO A 514 8.40 40.14 17.01
CA PRO A 514 9.12 39.73 15.81
C PRO A 514 9.96 38.50 16.18
N PRO A 515 9.85 37.39 15.43
CA PRO A 515 10.66 36.23 15.72
C PRO A 515 12.14 36.63 15.70
N PRO A 516 13.03 35.95 16.45
CA PRO A 516 14.45 35.99 16.11
C PRO A 516 14.55 35.74 14.58
N PRO A 517 15.45 36.42 13.86
CA PRO A 517 15.54 36.27 12.41
C PRO A 517 15.57 34.77 12.12
N PRO A 518 14.60 34.26 11.34
CA PRO A 518 14.48 32.83 11.15
C PRO A 518 15.82 32.35 10.62
N LEU A 519 16.38 31.34 11.30
CA LEU A 519 17.32 30.47 10.60
C LEU A 519 16.60 30.08 9.29
N PRO A 520 17.26 30.20 8.13
CA PRO A 520 16.65 29.88 6.85
C PRO A 520 15.79 28.63 7.01
N THR A 521 14.49 28.71 6.70
CA THR A 521 13.54 27.59 6.82
C THR A 521 13.95 26.39 5.95
N CYS A 522 14.92 26.63 5.07
CA CYS A 522 15.66 25.64 4.35
C CYS A 522 17.07 26.19 4.04
N CYS A 523 18.12 25.37 3.93
CA CYS A 523 18.10 23.90 4.02
C CYS A 523 19.20 23.37 4.94
N SER A 524 18.86 22.35 5.74
CA SER A 524 19.81 21.66 6.60
C SER A 524 20.91 20.96 5.79
N SER A 525 22.13 20.92 6.33
CA SER A 525 23.14 19.97 5.85
C SER A 525 22.60 18.54 5.92
N VAL A 526 23.11 17.64 5.08
CA VAL A 526 22.61 16.27 4.96
C VAL A 526 23.62 15.24 5.49
N LEU A 527 23.16 14.32 6.33
CA LEU A 527 23.88 13.10 6.71
C LEU A 527 23.25 11.90 5.98
N PHE A 528 24.05 11.12 5.26
CA PHE A 528 23.58 9.91 4.59
C PHE A 528 24.10 8.64 5.27
N LEU A 529 23.18 7.74 5.64
CA LEU A 529 23.48 6.41 6.17
C LEU A 529 23.18 5.32 5.13
N PRO A 530 24.21 4.60 4.63
CA PRO A 530 24.04 3.58 3.61
C PRO A 530 23.37 2.31 4.15
N GLY A 531 22.97 1.44 3.23
CA GLY A 531 22.41 0.12 3.52
C GLY A 531 23.43 -0.91 3.98
N LEU A 532 22.94 -2.12 4.27
CA LEU A 532 23.80 -3.27 4.57
C LEU A 532 24.68 -3.56 3.35
N GLU A 533 25.95 -3.91 3.57
CA GLU A 533 26.93 -4.21 2.52
C GLU A 533 27.25 -3.05 1.56
N ALA A 534 26.68 -1.87 1.77
CA ALA A 534 26.84 -0.72 0.86
C ALA A 534 28.01 0.22 1.24
N SER A 535 28.85 -0.19 2.20
CA SER A 535 30.12 0.47 2.53
C SER A 535 31.30 -0.42 2.15
N ARG A 536 32.31 0.14 1.47
CA ARG A 536 33.52 -0.61 1.12
C ARG A 536 34.36 -0.88 2.37
N LEU A 537 34.82 -2.12 2.51
CA LEU A 537 35.69 -2.53 3.61
C LEU A 537 37.11 -2.77 3.09
N TYR A 538 38.09 -2.36 3.88
CA TYR A 538 39.50 -2.38 3.52
C TYR A 538 40.33 -3.05 4.61
N LEU A 539 41.46 -3.62 4.21
CA LEU A 539 42.46 -4.19 5.09
C LEU A 539 43.85 -3.94 4.52
N ASN A 540 44.75 -3.33 5.31
CA ASN A 540 46.12 -3.02 4.90
C ASN A 540 46.22 -2.23 3.56
N GLY A 541 45.32 -1.27 3.34
CA GLY A 541 45.25 -0.49 2.10
C GLY A 541 44.60 -1.19 0.91
N GLY A 542 44.30 -2.49 1.02
CA GLY A 542 43.62 -3.27 -0.02
C GLY A 542 42.11 -3.32 0.21
N ARG A 543 41.33 -3.21 -0.88
CA ARG A 543 39.87 -3.39 -0.83
C ARG A 543 39.53 -4.86 -0.57
N LEU A 544 38.86 -5.10 0.55
CA LEU A 544 38.37 -6.42 0.97
C LEU A 544 36.93 -6.64 0.51
N TRP A 545 36.11 -5.59 0.59
CA TRP A 545 34.74 -5.53 0.09
C TRP A 545 34.55 -4.27 -0.75
N GLU A 546 34.01 -4.33 -1.95
CA GLU A 546 33.57 -5.51 -2.72
C GLU A 546 34.77 -6.38 -3.20
N PRO A 547 34.70 -7.73 -3.17
CA PRO A 547 35.74 -8.58 -3.74
C PRO A 547 35.97 -8.23 -5.21
N THR A 548 37.24 -8.20 -5.65
CA THR A 548 37.62 -8.02 -7.05
C THR A 548 37.81 -9.37 -7.73
N LEU A 549 37.65 -9.43 -9.06
CA LEU A 549 37.86 -10.63 -9.89
C LEU A 549 39.23 -11.33 -9.69
N ILE A 550 40.23 -10.61 -9.19
CA ILE A 550 41.61 -11.09 -8.98
C ILE A 550 41.84 -11.53 -7.51
N HIS A 551 40.91 -11.23 -6.60
CA HIS A 551 41.03 -11.47 -5.15
C HIS A 551 39.80 -12.15 -4.51
N ALA A 552 39.05 -12.96 -5.27
CA ALA A 552 37.93 -13.76 -4.75
C ALA A 552 38.30 -14.64 -3.52
N ASN A 553 39.59 -14.94 -3.33
CA ASN A 553 40.10 -15.81 -2.25
C ASN A 553 40.33 -15.12 -0.87
N ASN A 554 39.79 -13.92 -0.61
CA ASN A 554 40.00 -13.22 0.66
C ASN A 554 38.72 -12.99 1.49
N THR A 555 37.55 -13.40 1.03
CA THR A 555 36.25 -13.15 1.70
C THR A 555 36.15 -13.81 3.08
N GLU A 556 36.88 -14.90 3.33
CA GLU A 556 36.99 -15.52 4.67
C GLU A 556 37.55 -14.56 5.74
N LYS A 557 38.31 -13.53 5.35
CA LYS A 557 38.80 -12.51 6.30
C LYS A 557 37.68 -11.64 6.86
N LEU A 558 36.50 -11.64 6.23
CA LEU A 558 35.32 -10.96 6.72
C LEU A 558 34.62 -11.71 7.86
N PHE A 559 34.98 -12.97 8.12
CA PHE A 559 34.32 -13.79 9.12
C PHE A 559 34.44 -13.22 10.54
N LEU A 560 33.45 -13.58 11.35
CA LEU A 560 33.30 -13.14 12.73
C LEU A 560 33.40 -14.35 13.68
N ASN A 561 33.84 -14.09 14.90
CA ASN A 561 33.83 -15.07 15.98
C ASN A 561 32.39 -15.33 16.42
N PHE A 562 32.19 -16.39 17.22
CA PHE A 562 30.88 -16.76 17.75
C PHE A 562 30.17 -15.63 18.54
N ASP A 563 30.92 -14.66 19.08
CA ASP A 563 30.38 -13.49 19.79
C ASP A 563 30.07 -12.29 18.87
N GLY A 564 30.24 -12.43 17.55
CA GLY A 564 30.02 -11.38 16.57
C GLY A 564 31.21 -10.42 16.37
N THR A 565 32.35 -10.66 17.03
CA THR A 565 33.55 -9.82 16.85
C THR A 565 34.35 -10.22 15.61
N PRO A 566 35.06 -9.29 14.92
CA PRO A 566 35.88 -9.64 13.76
C PRO A 566 36.99 -10.65 14.06
N GLN A 567 37.09 -11.73 13.27
CA GLN A 567 38.23 -12.65 13.34
C GLN A 567 39.53 -11.98 12.87
N THR A 568 39.40 -11.11 11.85
CA THR A 568 40.51 -10.31 11.32
C THR A 568 40.43 -8.88 11.89
N PRO A 569 41.36 -8.46 12.76
CA PRO A 569 41.39 -7.10 13.28
C PRO A 569 41.87 -6.10 12.21
N GLY A 570 41.57 -4.82 12.42
CA GLY A 570 42.07 -3.74 11.56
C GLY A 570 41.32 -3.57 10.24
N ILE A 571 40.13 -4.16 10.10
CA ILE A 571 39.22 -3.84 9.00
C ILE A 571 38.61 -2.45 9.26
N TYR A 572 38.61 -1.62 8.23
CA TYR A 572 38.13 -0.24 8.28
C TYR A 572 37.33 0.09 7.02
N THR A 573 36.66 1.23 6.99
CA THR A 573 35.90 1.74 5.83
C THR A 573 36.34 3.15 5.45
N ASN A 574 36.06 3.60 4.22
CA ASN A 574 36.38 4.95 3.75
C ASN A 574 35.23 5.59 2.97
N ASP A 575 34.43 4.79 2.29
CA ASP A 575 33.46 5.24 1.31
C ASP A 575 32.29 4.26 1.17
N VAL A 576 31.19 4.79 0.63
CA VAL A 576 30.02 4.01 0.22
C VAL A 576 30.19 3.52 -1.22
N ILE A 577 29.48 2.46 -1.60
CA ILE A 577 29.50 1.95 -2.97
C ILE A 577 28.69 2.89 -3.87
N ASP A 578 29.37 3.61 -4.76
CA ASP A 578 28.76 4.43 -5.81
C ASP A 578 28.32 3.56 -7.00
N GLU A 579 29.24 2.76 -7.53
CA GLU A 579 29.04 1.81 -8.62
C GLU A 579 29.76 0.50 -8.30
N SER A 580 29.21 -0.59 -8.80
CA SER A 580 29.84 -1.91 -8.75
C SER A 580 29.49 -2.73 -9.98
N TYR A 581 30.51 -3.31 -10.63
CA TYR A 581 30.39 -4.17 -11.82
C TYR A 581 29.51 -3.59 -12.95
N GLY A 582 29.53 -2.27 -13.14
CA GLY A 582 28.72 -1.59 -14.16
C GLY A 582 27.29 -1.25 -13.74
N SER A 583 26.89 -1.61 -12.52
CA SER A 583 25.62 -1.25 -11.90
C SER A 583 25.81 -0.09 -10.91
N ASN A 584 25.02 0.97 -11.06
CA ASN A 584 25.02 2.06 -10.10
C ASN A 584 24.25 1.67 -8.84
N ILE A 585 24.78 2.04 -7.68
CA ILE A 585 24.17 1.82 -6.36
C ILE A 585 23.77 3.16 -5.73
N TYR A 586 24.74 4.07 -5.55
CA TYR A 586 24.52 5.43 -5.04
C TYR A 586 25.08 6.53 -5.93
N LYS A 587 25.61 6.19 -7.10
CA LYS A 587 26.24 7.13 -8.03
C LYS A 587 25.38 8.36 -8.32
N SER A 588 24.10 8.17 -8.67
CA SER A 588 23.20 9.28 -9.00
C SER A 588 22.80 10.07 -7.75
N PHE A 589 22.62 9.40 -6.62
CA PHE A 589 22.35 10.06 -5.33
C PHE A 589 23.51 10.96 -4.89
N ILE A 590 24.74 10.46 -4.94
CA ILE A 590 25.97 11.21 -4.62
C ILE A 590 26.08 12.43 -5.52
N ALA A 591 25.88 12.26 -6.83
CA ALA A 591 25.90 13.36 -7.79
C ALA A 591 24.83 14.42 -7.49
N GLU A 592 23.62 14.02 -7.11
CA GLU A 592 22.55 14.97 -6.73
C GLU A 592 22.92 15.74 -5.45
N MET A 593 23.46 15.07 -4.42
CA MET A 593 23.89 15.74 -3.19
C MET A 593 25.05 16.72 -3.43
N ASP A 594 26.02 16.34 -4.27
CA ASP A 594 27.10 17.23 -4.72
C ASP A 594 26.54 18.44 -5.49
N GLN A 595 25.55 18.22 -6.35
CA GLN A 595 24.89 19.29 -7.09
C GLN A 595 24.11 20.23 -6.16
N MET A 596 23.46 19.71 -5.12
CA MET A 596 22.76 20.55 -4.13
C MET A 596 23.72 21.45 -3.35
N VAL A 597 24.95 21.00 -3.06
CA VAL A 597 26.00 21.85 -2.49
C VAL A 597 26.50 22.87 -3.51
N ALA A 598 26.77 22.44 -4.75
CA ALA A 598 27.24 23.33 -5.82
C ALA A 598 26.23 24.47 -6.13
N ASP A 599 24.93 24.16 -6.05
CA ASP A 599 23.83 25.11 -6.23
C ASP A 599 23.58 25.99 -4.99
N GLY A 600 24.32 25.78 -3.90
CA GLY A 600 24.16 26.48 -2.63
C GLY A 600 22.84 26.22 -1.92
N LYS A 601 22.17 25.09 -2.24
CA LYS A 601 20.89 24.71 -1.63
C LYS A 601 21.10 24.20 -0.21
N ILE A 602 22.09 23.34 -0.01
CA ILE A 602 22.60 22.92 1.31
C ILE A 602 24.05 23.34 1.43
N ASN A 603 24.53 23.60 2.65
CA ASN A 603 25.92 24.01 2.85
C ASN A 603 26.92 22.85 2.75
N ALA A 604 26.49 21.66 3.17
CA ALA A 604 27.31 20.47 3.15
C ALA A 604 26.44 19.21 3.17
N TRP A 605 26.99 18.11 2.68
CA TRP A 605 26.48 16.78 2.96
C TRP A 605 27.65 15.82 3.24
N LYS A 606 27.36 14.70 3.89
CA LYS A 606 28.34 13.64 4.14
C LYS A 606 27.70 12.26 4.16
N SER A 607 28.27 11.31 3.45
CA SER A 607 28.02 9.88 3.68
C SER A 607 28.82 9.39 4.87
N TYR A 608 28.17 8.65 5.78
CA TYR A 608 28.85 7.96 6.88
C TYR A 608 28.88 6.45 6.59
N PRO A 609 29.93 5.95 5.91
CA PRO A 609 30.09 4.52 5.73
C PRO A 609 30.44 3.86 7.07
N TYR A 610 30.01 2.62 7.25
CA TYR A 610 30.22 1.86 8.48
C TYR A 610 30.51 0.39 8.19
N ASP A 611 31.11 -0.31 9.16
CA ASP A 611 31.29 -1.76 9.07
C ASP A 611 29.96 -2.47 9.27
N TRP A 612 29.29 -2.75 8.16
CA TRP A 612 27.94 -3.33 8.09
C TRP A 612 27.82 -4.72 8.70
N ARG A 613 28.94 -5.37 9.06
CA ARG A 613 28.94 -6.65 9.77
C ARG A 613 28.63 -6.50 11.25
N ARG A 614 28.90 -5.32 11.81
CA ARG A 614 28.78 -5.06 13.25
C ARG A 614 27.33 -4.87 13.66
N ASP A 615 27.15 -4.94 14.96
CA ASP A 615 25.88 -4.66 15.62
C ASP A 615 25.42 -3.21 15.37
N ILE A 616 24.13 -3.01 15.14
CA ILE A 616 23.58 -1.69 14.80
C ILE A 616 23.70 -0.67 15.94
N ASN A 617 23.69 -1.13 17.19
CA ASN A 617 23.90 -0.27 18.35
C ASN A 617 25.39 0.07 18.51
N ASP A 618 26.28 -0.90 18.29
CA ASP A 618 27.73 -0.66 18.28
C ASP A 618 28.16 0.39 17.24
N ILE A 619 27.53 0.43 16.05
CA ILE A 619 27.78 1.45 15.03
C ILE A 619 27.50 2.88 15.54
N VAL A 620 26.51 3.04 16.43
CA VAL A 620 26.10 4.34 16.98
C VAL A 620 26.90 4.71 18.23
N GLU A 621 27.18 3.72 19.09
CA GLU A 621 27.82 3.92 20.38
C GLU A 621 29.35 3.99 20.32
N HIS A 622 29.97 3.41 19.29
CA HIS A 622 31.42 3.34 19.17
C HIS A 622 31.94 3.97 17.87
N PRO A 623 33.19 4.47 17.87
CA PRO A 623 33.80 5.02 16.66
C PRO A 623 33.90 3.99 15.54
N THR A 624 33.55 4.41 14.32
CA THR A 624 33.85 3.66 13.10
C THR A 624 35.31 3.90 12.70
N LEU A 625 36.01 2.82 12.35
CA LEU A 625 37.41 2.89 11.90
C LEU A 625 37.48 3.33 10.43
N PHE A 626 38.26 4.37 10.18
CA PHE A 626 38.72 4.83 8.88
C PHE A 626 40.23 4.59 8.74
N ASN A 627 40.78 4.78 7.53
CA ASN A 627 42.19 4.43 7.25
C ASN A 627 43.22 5.07 8.22
N ASP A 628 42.97 6.30 8.66
CA ASP A 628 43.88 7.10 9.46
C ASP A 628 43.24 7.67 10.75
N THR A 629 41.96 7.42 10.98
CA THR A 629 41.20 7.99 12.08
C THR A 629 40.07 7.07 12.54
N ALA A 630 39.50 7.35 13.71
CA ALA A 630 38.27 6.73 14.18
C ALA A 630 37.27 7.85 14.49
N VAL A 631 36.06 7.77 13.93
CA VAL A 631 35.06 8.84 14.02
C VAL A 631 33.79 8.29 14.65
N LEU A 632 33.22 9.01 15.61
CA LEU A 632 31.92 8.68 16.18
C LEU A 632 30.80 9.31 15.34
N LEU A 633 29.69 8.59 15.15
CA LEU A 633 28.59 9.03 14.31
C LEU A 633 27.99 10.39 14.76
N ILE A 634 27.81 10.58 16.08
CA ILE A 634 27.33 11.85 16.63
C ILE A 634 28.31 13.01 16.38
N GLU A 635 29.62 12.77 16.40
CA GLU A 635 30.60 13.83 16.13
C GLU A 635 30.48 14.34 14.69
N GLU A 636 30.21 13.46 13.73
CA GLU A 636 30.00 13.86 12.34
C GLU A 636 28.69 14.64 12.17
N LEU A 637 27.63 14.23 12.88
CA LEU A 637 26.37 14.98 12.95
C LEU A 637 26.59 16.40 13.52
N GLU A 638 27.34 16.53 14.61
CA GLU A 638 27.67 17.82 15.23
C GLU A 638 28.52 18.71 14.30
N LYS A 639 29.45 18.14 13.52
CA LYS A 639 30.22 18.87 12.51
C LYS A 639 29.33 19.41 11.39
N LEU A 640 28.44 18.58 10.84
CA LEU A 640 27.50 19.00 9.78
C LEU A 640 26.56 20.11 10.27
N LYS A 641 26.10 20.00 11.51
CA LYS A 641 25.27 21.00 12.19
C LYS A 641 25.98 22.35 12.28
N ALA A 642 27.27 22.36 12.62
CA ALA A 642 28.05 23.60 12.78
C ALA A 642 28.14 24.44 11.50
N THR A 643 28.02 23.82 10.33
CA THR A 643 28.04 24.49 9.03
C THR A 643 26.65 24.57 8.37
N SER A 644 25.61 24.03 9.01
CA SER A 644 24.26 23.99 8.45
C SER A 644 23.55 25.34 8.46
N GLN A 645 22.74 25.63 7.43
CA GLN A 645 22.01 26.90 7.34
C GLN A 645 20.96 27.03 8.46
N THR A 646 20.29 25.93 8.78
CA THR A 646 19.24 25.81 9.80
C THR A 646 19.79 25.62 11.22
N GLY A 647 21.10 25.33 11.37
CA GLY A 647 21.66 24.84 12.63
C GLY A 647 21.18 23.43 13.03
N GLN A 648 20.59 22.68 12.09
CA GLN A 648 20.14 21.28 12.23
C GLN A 648 20.65 20.42 11.06
N VAL A 649 20.41 19.12 11.06
CA VAL A 649 20.85 18.17 10.02
C VAL A 649 19.70 17.27 9.59
N THR A 650 19.52 17.13 8.28
CA THR A 650 18.59 16.15 7.70
C THR A 650 19.32 14.82 7.52
N ILE A 651 18.73 13.73 8.04
CA ILE A 651 19.27 12.38 7.90
C ILE A 651 18.53 11.66 6.77
N ILE A 652 19.27 11.17 5.78
CA ILE A 652 18.75 10.30 4.72
C ILE A 652 19.33 8.92 4.91
N THR A 653 18.50 7.90 4.77
CA THR A 653 18.94 6.52 4.96
C THR A 653 18.46 5.62 3.83
N HIS A 654 19.22 4.57 3.58
CA HIS A 654 18.81 3.47 2.73
C HIS A 654 18.82 2.16 3.53
N SER A 655 17.79 1.32 3.38
CA SER A 655 17.82 -0.06 3.86
C SER A 655 18.17 -0.15 5.36
N ASN A 656 19.14 -0.97 5.76
CA ASN A 656 19.63 -1.11 7.15
C ASN A 656 20.07 0.23 7.79
N GLY A 657 20.47 1.22 7.00
CA GLY A 657 20.77 2.57 7.49
C GLY A 657 19.59 3.21 8.24
N GLY A 658 18.35 2.83 7.92
CA GLY A 658 17.16 3.28 8.65
C GLY A 658 17.08 2.73 10.09
N LEU A 659 17.52 1.48 10.30
CA LEU A 659 17.61 0.90 11.65
C LEU A 659 18.72 1.57 12.46
N VAL A 660 19.87 1.85 11.83
CA VAL A 660 20.96 2.62 12.44
C VAL A 660 20.51 4.04 12.79
N ALA A 661 19.73 4.71 11.93
CA ALA A 661 19.18 6.03 12.24
C ALA A 661 18.21 6.01 13.42
N LYS A 662 17.31 5.02 13.51
CA LYS A 662 16.42 4.88 14.69
C LYS A 662 17.24 4.74 15.98
N MET A 663 18.31 3.96 15.95
CA MET A 663 19.24 3.84 17.07
C MET A 663 19.95 5.16 17.41
N LEU A 664 20.42 5.89 16.40
CA LEU A 664 21.00 7.22 16.56
C LEU A 664 20.00 8.21 17.19
N ILE A 665 18.76 8.26 16.71
CA ILE A 665 17.73 9.14 17.26
C ILE A 665 17.42 8.77 18.71
N ASN A 666 17.31 7.48 19.06
CA ASN A 666 17.13 7.05 20.45
C ASN A 666 18.26 7.56 21.35
N LYS A 667 19.51 7.49 20.89
CA LYS A 667 20.66 8.04 21.60
C LYS A 667 20.57 9.56 21.76
N LEU A 668 20.17 10.29 20.70
CA LEU A 668 19.97 11.73 20.77
C LEU A 668 18.86 12.12 21.74
N VAL A 669 17.76 11.36 21.82
CA VAL A 669 16.70 11.53 22.83
C VAL A 669 17.28 11.35 24.24
N ALA A 670 18.02 10.25 24.47
CA ALA A 670 18.62 9.97 25.77
C ALA A 670 19.64 11.04 26.21
N GLU A 671 20.33 11.68 25.26
CA GLU A 671 21.31 12.73 25.52
C GLU A 671 20.73 14.16 25.46
N SER A 672 19.41 14.32 25.29
CA SER A 672 18.74 15.63 25.10
C SER A 672 19.32 16.45 23.92
N LYS A 673 19.72 15.76 22.85
CA LYS A 673 20.31 16.32 21.63
C LYS A 673 19.42 16.18 20.39
N THR A 674 18.13 15.89 20.55
CA THR A 674 17.19 15.72 19.42
C THR A 674 17.10 16.95 18.50
N ALA A 675 17.30 18.15 19.05
CA ALA A 675 17.33 19.39 18.28
C ALA A 675 18.44 19.45 17.22
N LEU A 676 19.40 18.51 17.19
CA LEU A 676 20.40 18.40 16.13
C LEU A 676 19.81 17.97 14.77
N VAL A 677 18.65 17.33 14.77
CA VAL A 677 18.03 16.74 13.57
C VAL A 677 16.71 17.43 13.31
N ASP A 678 16.47 17.81 12.06
CA ASP A 678 15.16 18.34 11.61
C ASP A 678 14.32 17.26 10.93
N LYS A 679 14.95 16.42 10.10
CA LYS A 679 14.32 15.41 9.27
C LYS A 679 15.01 14.06 9.33
N LEU A 680 14.21 12.99 9.27
CA LEU A 680 14.66 11.62 9.00
C LEU A 680 13.90 11.07 7.79
N ILE A 681 14.60 10.87 6.68
CA ILE A 681 14.07 10.29 5.43
C ILE A 681 14.54 8.85 5.31
N MET A 682 13.64 7.90 5.53
CA MET A 682 13.89 6.46 5.47
C MET A 682 13.52 5.90 4.11
N VAL A 683 14.49 5.42 3.33
CA VAL A 683 14.23 4.82 2.01
C VAL A 683 14.41 3.31 2.10
N ALA A 684 13.36 2.56 1.77
CA ALA A 684 13.36 1.10 1.69
C ALA A 684 13.88 0.39 2.98
N SER A 685 13.62 0.94 4.16
CA SER A 685 14.16 0.38 5.41
C SER A 685 13.41 -0.89 5.84
N PRO A 686 14.06 -2.04 6.10
CA PRO A 686 13.42 -3.27 6.60
C PRO A 686 13.07 -3.16 8.08
N GLN A 687 12.08 -2.32 8.42
CA GLN A 687 11.84 -1.90 9.80
C GLN A 687 11.47 -3.06 10.74
N LEU A 688 10.78 -4.08 10.24
CA LEU A 688 10.39 -5.28 10.98
C LEU A 688 11.19 -6.52 10.54
N GLY A 689 12.25 -6.34 9.76
CA GLY A 689 13.02 -7.42 9.12
C GLY A 689 12.48 -7.85 7.75
N THR A 690 13.12 -8.87 7.16
CA THR A 690 12.81 -9.40 5.83
C THR A 690 12.94 -10.94 5.78
N PRO A 691 12.02 -11.66 5.10
CA PRO A 691 12.16 -13.09 4.84
C PRO A 691 13.46 -13.47 4.11
N LYS A 692 14.07 -12.56 3.36
CA LYS A 692 15.36 -12.78 2.70
C LYS A 692 16.50 -13.07 3.68
N ALA A 693 16.45 -12.49 4.88
CA ALA A 693 17.41 -12.80 5.94
C ALA A 693 17.28 -14.25 6.42
N VAL A 694 16.08 -14.83 6.40
CA VAL A 694 15.84 -16.24 6.75
C VAL A 694 16.53 -17.16 5.74
N ALA A 695 16.35 -16.91 4.43
CA ALA A 695 17.02 -17.67 3.37
C ALA A 695 18.55 -17.56 3.47
N GLY A 696 19.06 -16.35 3.65
CA GLY A 696 20.49 -16.09 3.78
C GLY A 696 21.14 -16.79 4.98
N LEU A 697 20.50 -16.78 6.15
CA LEU A 697 21.03 -17.41 7.35
C LEU A 697 20.93 -18.95 7.33
N LEU A 698 19.87 -19.51 6.76
CA LEU A 698 19.65 -20.96 6.73
C LEU A 698 20.42 -21.66 5.61
N HIS A 699 20.50 -21.04 4.43
CA HIS A 699 21.03 -21.67 3.21
C HIS A 699 22.19 -20.91 2.57
N GLY A 700 22.46 -19.66 2.98
CA GLY A 700 23.48 -18.81 2.35
C GLY A 700 23.04 -18.19 1.03
N GLU A 701 21.78 -18.38 0.66
CA GLU A 701 21.19 -17.87 -0.58
C GLU A 701 20.80 -16.41 -0.43
N GLY A 702 21.23 -15.57 -1.38
CA GLY A 702 20.80 -14.16 -1.45
C GLY A 702 21.21 -13.29 -0.25
N MET A 703 22.32 -13.58 0.42
CA MET A 703 22.71 -12.87 1.64
C MET A 703 22.79 -11.34 1.52
N PRO A 704 22.43 -10.61 2.59
CA PRO A 704 21.05 -10.52 3.08
C PRO A 704 20.23 -9.49 2.30
N ILE A 705 20.90 -8.66 1.48
CA ILE A 705 20.33 -7.61 0.64
C ILE A 705 21.19 -7.56 -0.62
N GLU A 706 20.65 -8.02 -1.75
CA GLU A 706 21.28 -8.14 -3.07
C GLU A 706 21.90 -6.83 -3.55
N ALA A 707 23.11 -6.49 -3.13
CA ALA A 707 23.88 -5.53 -3.90
C ALA A 707 24.42 -6.19 -5.16
N LEU A 708 24.91 -7.42 -5.06
CA LEU A 708 25.63 -8.11 -6.12
C LEU A 708 25.51 -9.64 -5.94
N PRO A 709 24.47 -10.29 -6.49
CA PRO A 709 24.40 -11.75 -6.45
C PRO A 709 25.63 -12.36 -7.17
N PHE A 710 26.06 -13.55 -6.75
CA PHE A 710 27.17 -14.35 -7.32
C PHE A 710 28.61 -13.93 -6.95
N MET A 711 28.80 -12.94 -6.08
CA MET A 711 30.12 -12.55 -5.55
C MET A 711 30.70 -13.54 -4.52
N MET A 712 29.82 -14.28 -3.84
CA MET A 712 30.17 -15.29 -2.84
C MET A 712 29.31 -16.54 -3.07
N SER A 713 29.93 -17.72 -2.94
CA SER A 713 29.17 -18.97 -2.96
C SER A 713 28.21 -19.04 -1.77
N ALA A 714 27.08 -19.75 -1.90
CA ALA A 714 26.14 -19.94 -0.80
C ALA A 714 26.84 -20.50 0.46
N VAL A 715 27.85 -21.35 0.29
CA VAL A 715 28.68 -21.87 1.40
C VAL A 715 29.41 -20.75 2.14
N THR A 716 30.14 -19.90 1.41
CA THR A 716 30.92 -18.80 2.00
C THR A 716 30.00 -17.76 2.61
N SER A 717 28.88 -17.47 1.94
CA SER A 717 27.85 -16.58 2.43
C SER A 717 27.32 -17.09 3.76
N ARG A 718 26.78 -18.30 3.82
CA ARG A 718 26.25 -18.87 5.06
C ARG A 718 27.26 -18.84 6.22
N ALA A 719 28.53 -19.14 5.93
CA ALA A 719 29.62 -19.08 6.90
C ALA A 719 29.83 -17.67 7.48
N LEU A 720 29.73 -16.63 6.65
CA LEU A 720 29.84 -15.23 7.08
C LEU A 720 28.64 -14.80 7.92
N ALA A 721 27.40 -15.03 7.46
CA ALA A 721 26.22 -14.56 8.20
C ALA A 721 25.95 -15.30 9.50
N GLU A 722 26.42 -16.55 9.64
CA GLU A 722 26.19 -17.37 10.84
C GLU A 722 26.59 -16.67 12.14
N ASN A 723 27.59 -15.78 12.09
CA ASN A 723 28.02 -15.01 13.25
C ASN A 723 28.00 -13.50 13.00
N MET A 724 27.15 -13.00 12.09
CA MET A 724 27.04 -11.58 11.74
C MET A 724 25.88 -10.91 12.46
N PRO A 725 26.11 -10.11 13.53
CA PRO A 725 25.04 -9.47 14.32
C PRO A 725 23.98 -8.77 13.48
N SER A 726 24.37 -8.01 12.46
CA SER A 726 23.45 -7.28 11.59
C SER A 726 22.49 -8.19 10.80
N ALA A 727 22.89 -9.41 10.43
CA ALA A 727 21.99 -10.37 9.78
C ALA A 727 20.84 -10.79 10.69
N TYR A 728 21.09 -10.91 12.00
CA TYR A 728 20.09 -11.29 12.98
C TYR A 728 19.08 -10.19 13.27
N THR A 729 19.48 -8.92 13.15
CA THR A 729 18.58 -7.76 13.26
C THR A 729 17.70 -7.55 12.03
N LEU A 730 17.95 -8.30 10.94
CA LEU A 730 17.12 -8.26 9.73
C LEU A 730 16.14 -9.44 9.65
N LEU A 731 16.18 -10.37 10.61
CA LEU A 731 15.19 -11.44 10.69
C LEU A 731 13.79 -10.87 10.96
N PRO A 732 12.71 -11.46 10.39
CA PRO A 732 11.34 -11.09 10.72
C PRO A 732 11.11 -11.02 12.23
N SER A 733 10.70 -9.85 12.71
CA SER A 733 10.46 -9.60 14.12
C SER A 733 9.16 -10.23 14.62
N SER A 734 8.88 -10.13 15.91
CA SER A 734 7.57 -10.57 16.42
C SER A 734 6.42 -9.73 15.86
N GLU A 735 6.64 -8.42 15.68
CA GLU A 735 5.65 -7.52 15.09
C GLU A 735 5.46 -7.79 13.58
N TYR A 736 6.52 -8.20 12.87
CA TYR A 736 6.39 -8.64 11.47
C TYR A 736 5.32 -9.71 11.33
N LEU A 737 5.40 -10.76 12.17
CA LEU A 737 4.51 -11.92 12.10
C LEU A 737 3.08 -11.62 12.60
N VAL A 738 2.87 -10.46 13.22
CA VAL A 738 1.53 -9.93 13.53
C VAL A 738 0.95 -9.17 12.35
N ARG A 739 1.78 -8.43 11.60
CA ARG A 739 1.32 -7.54 10.51
C ARG A 739 1.29 -8.21 9.14
N VAL A 740 2.19 -9.15 8.89
CA VAL A 740 2.29 -9.88 7.63
C VAL A 740 1.65 -11.24 7.82
N LEU A 741 0.51 -11.43 7.16
CA LEU A 741 -0.26 -12.68 7.26
C LEU A 741 0.36 -13.84 6.47
N ASP A 742 1.20 -13.51 5.48
CA ASP A 742 1.90 -14.51 4.68
C ASP A 742 2.97 -15.22 5.52
N PRO A 743 3.02 -16.57 5.49
CA PRO A 743 4.02 -17.31 6.23
C PRO A 743 5.44 -17.08 5.69
N VAL A 744 6.40 -17.04 6.62
CA VAL A 744 7.83 -16.90 6.27
C VAL A 744 8.47 -18.25 5.90
N VAL A 745 7.89 -19.35 6.35
CA VAL A 745 8.29 -20.72 6.02
C VAL A 745 7.04 -21.59 5.84
N GLU A 746 6.99 -22.39 4.78
CA GLU A 746 5.95 -23.37 4.50
C GLU A 746 6.53 -24.78 4.36
N PHE A 747 5.74 -25.81 4.67
CA PHE A 747 6.13 -27.21 4.56
C PHE A 747 5.14 -27.99 3.69
N ASP A 748 5.65 -28.74 2.72
CA ASP A 748 4.82 -29.63 1.89
C ASP A 748 4.23 -30.77 2.76
N PRO A 749 2.89 -30.89 2.88
CA PRO A 749 2.25 -31.94 3.68
C PRO A 749 2.42 -33.35 3.11
N LEU A 750 2.79 -33.49 1.84
CA LEU A 750 2.99 -34.80 1.20
C LEU A 750 4.42 -35.32 1.36
N SER A 751 5.34 -34.46 1.81
CA SER A 751 6.74 -34.81 1.99
C SER A 751 6.96 -35.56 3.30
N THR A 752 7.66 -36.69 3.20
CA THR A 752 8.05 -37.48 4.37
C THR A 752 9.18 -36.81 5.17
N LEU A 753 9.98 -35.95 4.52
CA LEU A 753 11.11 -35.27 5.15
C LEU A 753 10.71 -33.97 5.85
N THR A 754 9.57 -33.37 5.51
CA THR A 754 9.02 -32.20 6.20
C THR A 754 8.19 -32.57 7.43
N GLN A 755 7.78 -33.84 7.57
CA GLN A 755 6.93 -34.29 8.67
C GLN A 755 7.48 -33.97 10.07
N PRO A 756 8.80 -34.08 10.36
CA PRO A 756 9.36 -33.64 11.64
C PRO A 756 9.15 -32.14 11.90
N PHE A 757 9.22 -31.30 10.88
CA PHE A 757 8.93 -29.87 10.99
C PHE A 757 7.44 -29.64 11.21
N ILE A 758 6.58 -30.31 10.44
CA ILE A 758 5.12 -30.20 10.57
C ILE A 758 4.64 -30.59 11.98
N ASN A 759 5.23 -31.65 12.55
CA ASN A 759 4.88 -32.10 13.90
C ASN A 759 5.24 -31.06 14.99
N ASN A 760 6.22 -30.19 14.75
CA ASN A 760 6.67 -29.19 15.72
C ASN A 760 6.09 -27.79 15.47
N TYR A 761 5.87 -27.42 14.21
CA TYR A 761 5.55 -26.04 13.80
C TYR A 761 4.24 -25.93 13.00
N GLY A 762 3.59 -27.04 12.65
CA GLY A 762 2.44 -27.04 11.75
C GLY A 762 2.84 -26.92 10.27
N LEU A 763 1.86 -26.66 9.40
CA LEU A 763 2.08 -26.59 7.94
C LEU A 763 2.85 -25.36 7.49
N ALA A 764 2.89 -24.32 8.32
CA ALA A 764 3.58 -23.07 8.02
C ALA A 764 3.92 -22.33 9.33
N ILE A 765 5.01 -21.58 9.31
CA ILE A 765 5.47 -20.76 10.45
C ILE A 765 4.89 -19.36 10.31
N THR A 766 4.01 -19.01 11.25
CA THR A 766 3.30 -17.71 11.26
C THR A 766 3.45 -16.93 12.56
N ASN A 767 4.23 -17.44 13.53
CA ASN A 767 4.51 -16.72 14.78
C ASN A 767 5.97 -16.83 15.21
N SER A 768 6.38 -15.90 16.08
CA SER A 768 7.79 -15.73 16.45
C SER A 768 8.33 -16.87 17.30
N THR A 769 7.47 -17.58 18.04
CA THR A 769 7.90 -18.72 18.86
C THR A 769 8.29 -19.89 17.96
N GLU A 770 7.47 -20.21 16.97
CA GLU A 770 7.77 -21.23 15.97
C GLU A 770 8.97 -20.84 15.11
N LEU A 771 9.03 -19.60 14.63
CA LEU A 771 10.18 -19.14 13.83
C LEU A 771 11.48 -19.27 14.62
N ARG A 772 11.51 -18.80 15.87
CA ARG A 772 12.69 -18.93 16.73
C ARG A 772 13.04 -20.40 17.00
N GLY A 773 12.03 -21.24 17.25
CA GLY A 773 12.22 -22.67 17.43
C GLY A 773 12.84 -23.33 16.19
N PHE A 774 12.32 -23.01 15.01
CA PHE A 774 12.83 -23.50 13.75
C PHE A 774 14.25 -23.01 13.49
N LEU A 775 14.58 -21.73 13.68
CA LEU A 775 15.93 -21.19 13.49
C LEU A 775 16.98 -21.82 14.41
N LEU A 776 16.56 -22.34 15.58
CA LEU A 776 17.44 -22.99 16.56
C LEU A 776 17.46 -24.52 16.48
N GLY A 777 16.72 -25.14 15.55
CA GLY A 777 16.66 -26.59 15.44
C GLY A 777 15.93 -27.27 16.60
N ALA A 778 14.89 -26.62 17.17
CA ALA A 778 14.17 -27.13 18.34
C ALA A 778 13.45 -28.47 18.07
N GLU A 779 13.21 -28.83 16.81
CA GLU A 779 12.72 -30.15 16.39
C GLU A 779 13.75 -31.27 16.53
N GLY A 780 15.02 -30.94 16.80
CA GLY A 780 16.10 -31.90 17.02
C GLY A 780 16.95 -32.22 15.81
N ARG A 781 16.95 -31.38 14.75
CA ARG A 781 17.87 -31.56 13.62
C ARG A 781 19.33 -31.41 14.09
N GLU A 782 20.23 -32.15 13.45
CA GLU A 782 21.66 -31.97 13.66
C GLU A 782 22.16 -30.72 12.93
N LYS A 783 23.17 -30.04 13.47
CA LYS A 783 23.78 -28.88 12.80
C LYS A 783 24.45 -29.35 11.51
N PRO A 784 24.00 -28.88 10.32
CA PRO A 784 24.61 -29.30 9.07
C PRO A 784 26.04 -28.76 8.94
N ALA A 785 26.89 -29.46 8.18
CA ALA A 785 28.20 -28.93 7.82
C ALA A 785 28.03 -27.66 6.98
N THR A 786 28.92 -26.67 7.11
CA THR A 786 28.79 -25.37 6.41
C THR A 786 28.59 -25.51 4.89
N SER A 787 29.17 -26.54 4.27
CA SER A 787 29.00 -26.87 2.84
C SER A 787 27.64 -27.46 2.44
N ASP A 788 26.85 -27.97 3.39
CA ASP A 788 25.50 -28.47 3.15
C ASP A 788 24.49 -27.32 3.21
N THR A 789 24.31 -26.64 2.08
CA THR A 789 23.38 -25.52 1.93
C THR A 789 21.94 -25.96 1.66
N MET A 790 21.66 -27.27 1.54
CA MET A 790 20.31 -27.79 1.35
C MET A 790 19.58 -27.97 2.69
N THR A 791 20.30 -28.45 3.71
CA THR A 791 19.73 -28.60 5.05
C THR A 791 19.71 -27.24 5.79
N PRO A 792 18.58 -26.82 6.40
CA PRO A 792 18.49 -25.57 7.16
C PRO A 792 19.51 -25.49 8.31
N ASN A 793 20.32 -24.43 8.34
CA ASN A 793 21.33 -24.24 9.39
C ASN A 793 20.72 -24.08 10.79
N ILE A 794 21.51 -24.31 11.83
CA ILE A 794 21.18 -23.98 13.23
C ILE A 794 21.93 -22.70 13.61
N LEU A 795 21.15 -21.65 13.91
CA LEU A 795 21.65 -20.30 14.10
C LEU A 795 22.26 -20.05 15.49
N ASN A 796 23.06 -18.98 15.60
CA ASN A 796 23.66 -18.53 16.85
C ASN A 796 22.60 -18.01 17.85
N THR A 797 22.45 -18.71 18.98
CA THR A 797 21.45 -18.39 20.01
C THR A 797 21.63 -17.01 20.63
N ALA A 798 22.88 -16.55 20.82
CA ALA A 798 23.15 -15.26 21.46
C ALA A 798 22.78 -14.10 20.54
N LEU A 799 23.20 -14.17 19.27
CA LEU A 799 22.88 -13.14 18.28
C LEU A 799 21.38 -13.10 17.95
N LEU A 800 20.70 -14.25 17.92
CA LEU A 800 19.25 -14.31 17.74
C LEU A 800 18.49 -13.64 18.90
N ALA A 801 18.93 -13.88 20.13
CA ALA A 801 18.34 -13.22 21.31
C ALA A 801 18.62 -11.71 21.32
N GLN A 802 19.81 -11.30 20.87
CA GLN A 802 20.19 -9.90 20.75
C GLN A 802 19.33 -9.17 19.70
N GLY A 803 19.19 -9.71 18.49
CA GLY A 803 18.34 -9.16 17.44
C GLY A 803 16.89 -8.98 17.91
N ALA A 804 16.32 -10.00 18.55
CA ALA A 804 14.99 -9.92 19.15
C ALA A 804 14.85 -8.82 20.22
N THR A 805 15.92 -8.55 20.98
CA THR A 805 15.94 -7.49 22.01
C THR A 805 15.86 -6.11 21.37
N TYR A 806 16.57 -5.86 20.28
CA TYR A 806 16.49 -4.58 19.57
C TYR A 806 15.12 -4.32 18.97
N HIS A 807 14.47 -5.36 18.42
CA HIS A 807 13.13 -5.23 17.86
C HIS A 807 12.07 -4.81 18.89
N VAL A 808 12.25 -5.11 20.19
CA VAL A 808 11.34 -4.56 21.22
C VAL A 808 11.29 -3.03 21.17
N ALA A 809 12.45 -2.38 21.00
CA ALA A 809 12.55 -0.93 20.92
C ALA A 809 12.29 -0.39 19.49
N LEU A 810 12.75 -1.09 18.45
CA LEU A 810 12.64 -0.63 17.06
C LEU A 810 11.22 -0.76 16.51
N ASP A 811 10.49 -1.81 16.89
CA ASP A 811 9.13 -2.08 16.41
C ASP A 811 8.10 -1.16 17.08
N SER A 812 8.38 -0.72 18.31
CA SER A 812 7.57 0.25 19.06
C SER A 812 8.03 1.70 18.88
N TRP A 813 9.06 1.93 18.06
CA TRP A 813 9.67 3.24 17.86
C TRP A 813 8.68 4.26 17.31
N GLN A 814 8.74 5.48 17.83
CA GLN A 814 7.94 6.63 17.38
C GLN A 814 8.86 7.81 17.10
N SER A 815 8.48 8.65 16.13
CA SER A 815 9.23 9.88 15.84
C SER A 815 9.19 10.81 17.05
N PRO A 816 10.34 11.30 17.56
CA PRO A 816 10.34 12.27 18.64
C PRO A 816 9.80 13.64 18.16
N PRO A 817 9.21 14.45 19.06
CA PRO A 817 8.79 15.81 18.73
C PRO A 817 9.95 16.65 18.15
N GLY A 818 9.68 17.37 17.07
CA GLY A 818 10.67 18.23 16.40
C GLY A 818 11.55 17.53 15.36
N VAL A 819 11.40 16.20 15.17
CA VAL A 819 11.99 15.48 14.02
C VAL A 819 10.87 15.05 13.09
N GLU A 820 10.82 15.62 11.89
CA GLU A 820 9.93 15.18 10.83
C GLU A 820 10.46 13.86 10.26
N THR A 821 9.72 12.77 10.44
CA THR A 821 10.09 11.47 9.87
C THR A 821 9.23 11.15 8.66
N ILE A 822 9.89 10.77 7.57
CA ILE A 822 9.30 10.38 6.29
C ILE A 822 9.81 8.99 5.95
N GLN A 823 8.93 8.11 5.47
CA GLN A 823 9.32 6.81 4.94
C GLN A 823 8.91 6.67 3.47
N ILE A 824 9.83 6.20 2.64
CA ILE A 824 9.68 5.98 1.21
C ILE A 824 9.83 4.48 0.93
N VAL A 825 8.78 3.88 0.40
CA VAL A 825 8.61 2.44 0.26
C VAL A 825 8.57 2.06 -1.21
N GLY A 826 9.44 1.16 -1.66
CA GLY A 826 9.36 0.61 -3.00
C GLY A 826 8.23 -0.42 -3.12
N TRP A 827 7.53 -0.42 -4.26
CA TRP A 827 6.42 -1.34 -4.52
C TRP A 827 6.40 -1.86 -5.95
N GLY A 828 5.88 -3.08 -6.11
CA GLY A 828 5.37 -3.62 -7.37
C GLY A 828 6.29 -4.58 -8.09
N ILE A 829 7.44 -4.93 -7.52
CA ILE A 829 8.40 -5.86 -8.13
C ILE A 829 8.55 -7.15 -7.30
N PRO A 830 8.91 -8.28 -7.94
CA PRO A 830 8.97 -9.58 -7.26
C PRO A 830 9.90 -9.57 -6.04
N THR A 831 9.33 -9.87 -4.87
CA THR A 831 9.97 -9.81 -3.54
C THR A 831 9.77 -11.13 -2.82
N LEU A 832 10.84 -11.66 -2.21
CA LEU A 832 10.75 -12.90 -1.44
C LEU A 832 9.91 -12.69 -0.17
N ARG A 833 8.79 -13.40 -0.03
CA ARG A 833 7.94 -13.39 1.17
C ARG A 833 8.15 -14.59 2.10
N GLY A 834 8.71 -15.69 1.58
CA GLY A 834 8.95 -16.89 2.36
C GLY A 834 9.64 -18.00 1.56
N ILE A 835 9.87 -19.14 2.21
CA ILE A 835 10.51 -20.33 1.63
C ILE A 835 9.62 -21.54 1.87
N LYS A 836 9.45 -22.41 0.89
CA LYS A 836 8.73 -23.68 1.04
C LYS A 836 9.69 -24.86 0.97
N TYR A 837 9.59 -25.78 1.92
CA TYR A 837 10.36 -27.03 1.93
C TYR A 837 9.53 -28.22 1.43
N PHE A 838 10.17 -29.13 0.69
CA PHE A 838 9.57 -30.35 0.15
C PHE A 838 10.63 -31.47 0.02
N ASP A 839 10.21 -32.72 -0.23
CA ASP A 839 11.15 -33.80 -0.56
C ASP A 839 11.33 -33.97 -2.07
N LYS A 840 12.56 -34.24 -2.48
CA LYS A 840 12.92 -34.54 -3.86
C LYS A 840 13.66 -35.86 -3.95
N THR A 841 13.44 -36.59 -5.05
CA THR A 841 14.06 -37.90 -5.27
C THR A 841 15.21 -37.78 -6.25
N LYS A 842 16.38 -38.34 -5.92
CA LYS A 842 17.54 -38.35 -6.83
C LYS A 842 17.21 -39.10 -8.14
N PHE A 843 17.64 -38.51 -9.26
CA PHE A 843 17.56 -39.14 -10.59
C PHE A 843 18.30 -40.50 -10.59
N ASN A 844 17.64 -41.58 -11.04
CA ASN A 844 18.11 -42.99 -11.01
C ASN A 844 18.10 -43.72 -9.66
N CYS A 845 17.33 -43.26 -8.67
CA CYS A 845 17.22 -43.95 -7.39
C CYS A 845 16.39 -45.26 -7.49
N ILE A 846 16.95 -46.38 -6.98
CA ILE A 846 16.28 -47.69 -6.88
C ILE A 846 15.82 -48.00 -5.42
N PHE A 847 16.32 -47.27 -4.41
CA PHE A 847 15.99 -47.40 -2.99
C PHE A 847 15.91 -46.04 -2.30
N ASP A 848 14.78 -45.68 -1.67
CA ASP A 848 14.51 -44.39 -0.96
C ASP A 848 15.70 -43.41 -0.79
N CYS A 849 15.96 -42.59 -1.82
CA CYS A 849 17.05 -41.58 -1.88
C CYS A 849 16.50 -40.15 -1.79
N LYS A 850 15.42 -39.94 -1.03
CA LYS A 850 14.84 -38.61 -0.87
C LYS A 850 15.80 -37.67 -0.13
N PHE A 851 15.82 -36.41 -0.52
CA PHE A 851 16.49 -35.33 0.20
C PHE A 851 15.57 -34.11 0.30
N LEU A 852 15.83 -33.27 1.29
CA LEU A 852 15.08 -32.04 1.50
C LEU A 852 15.53 -30.99 0.49
N ASP A 853 14.57 -30.37 -0.19
CA ASP A 853 14.78 -29.28 -1.14
C ASP A 853 13.86 -28.11 -0.74
N HIS A 854 14.12 -26.93 -1.28
CA HIS A 854 13.38 -25.72 -0.94
C HIS A 854 13.22 -24.76 -2.12
N GLU A 855 12.12 -24.03 -2.14
CA GLU A 855 11.77 -23.08 -3.20
C GLU A 855 11.33 -21.71 -2.67
N PRO A 856 11.55 -20.62 -3.44
CA PRO A 856 11.16 -19.28 -3.04
C PRO A 856 9.66 -19.07 -3.22
N ILE A 857 9.05 -18.35 -2.29
CA ILE A 857 7.69 -17.85 -2.41
C ILE A 857 7.75 -16.34 -2.62
N MET A 858 7.29 -15.89 -3.79
CA MET A 858 7.41 -14.49 -4.22
C MET A 858 6.08 -13.74 -4.12
N THR A 859 6.15 -12.46 -3.78
CA THR A 859 5.04 -11.48 -3.82
C THR A 859 5.40 -10.28 -4.70
N VAL A 860 4.43 -9.60 -5.28
CA VAL A 860 4.62 -8.27 -5.91
C VAL A 860 4.66 -7.13 -4.88
N ASP A 861 4.32 -7.41 -3.62
CA ASP A 861 4.16 -6.43 -2.56
C ASP A 861 5.48 -6.02 -1.88
N GLY A 862 6.42 -5.52 -2.68
CA GLY A 862 7.70 -5.05 -2.16
C GLY A 862 8.62 -4.48 -3.24
N ASP A 863 9.89 -4.34 -2.85
CA ASP A 863 10.96 -3.71 -3.63
C ASP A 863 12.07 -4.68 -4.07
N ASN A 864 11.75 -5.97 -4.16
CA ASN A 864 12.63 -7.14 -4.36
C ASN A 864 13.32 -7.68 -3.09
N THR A 865 13.49 -6.87 -2.04
CA THR A 865 14.10 -7.34 -0.79
C THR A 865 13.17 -7.19 0.42
N VAL A 866 12.45 -6.08 0.53
CA VAL A 866 11.62 -5.74 1.68
C VAL A 866 10.17 -5.69 1.24
N VAL A 867 9.32 -6.44 1.95
CA VAL A 867 7.86 -6.37 1.75
C VAL A 867 7.32 -5.06 2.30
N VAL A 868 6.32 -4.49 1.62
CA VAL A 868 5.75 -3.18 1.96
C VAL A 868 5.36 -3.06 3.44
N PRO A 869 4.66 -4.04 4.08
CA PRO A 869 4.27 -3.91 5.49
C PRO A 869 5.46 -3.76 6.45
N SER A 870 6.62 -4.34 6.14
CA SER A 870 7.84 -4.15 6.93
C SER A 870 8.45 -2.77 6.67
N ALA A 871 8.48 -2.33 5.41
CA ALA A 871 9.02 -1.03 5.04
C ALA A 871 8.21 0.16 5.55
N MET A 872 6.91 -0.02 5.80
CA MET A 872 5.99 1.05 6.25
C MET A 872 5.63 0.99 7.75
N ALA A 873 6.38 0.24 8.55
CA ALA A 873 5.93 -0.12 9.89
C ALA A 873 5.80 1.03 10.90
N THR A 874 6.44 2.18 10.66
CA THR A 874 6.27 3.34 11.52
C THR A 874 5.06 4.17 11.07
N ASN A 875 4.24 4.62 12.01
CA ASN A 875 3.09 5.48 11.74
C ASN A 875 3.51 6.93 11.48
N VAL A 876 4.10 7.19 10.31
CA VAL A 876 4.62 8.48 9.85
C VAL A 876 4.21 8.73 8.39
N GLN A 877 4.52 9.91 7.86
CA GLN A 877 4.26 10.23 6.46
C GLN A 877 4.94 9.19 5.56
N THR A 878 4.12 8.52 4.74
CA THR A 878 4.54 7.41 3.88
C THR A 878 4.35 7.78 2.42
N TYR A 879 5.36 7.48 1.61
CA TYR A 879 5.31 7.60 0.16
C TYR A 879 5.67 6.26 -0.47
N TYR A 880 4.97 5.88 -1.52
CA TYR A 880 5.16 4.64 -2.24
C TYR A 880 5.73 4.93 -3.62
N LEU A 881 6.94 4.44 -3.89
CA LEU A 881 7.55 4.46 -5.21
C LEU A 881 7.08 3.23 -6.00
N ASN A 882 6.31 3.47 -7.06
CA ASN A 882 5.86 2.44 -7.98
C ASN A 882 7.01 2.02 -8.93
N LEU A 883 7.87 1.13 -8.44
CA LEU A 883 9.00 0.57 -9.18
C LEU A 883 8.53 -0.18 -10.42
N LYS A 884 7.41 -0.90 -10.33
CA LYS A 884 6.84 -1.65 -11.46
C LYS A 884 6.64 -0.75 -12.67
N ARG A 885 5.92 0.36 -12.49
CA ARG A 885 5.60 1.28 -13.58
C ARG A 885 6.83 2.06 -14.04
N LEU A 886 7.66 2.53 -13.10
CA LEU A 886 8.89 3.26 -13.41
C LEU A 886 9.80 2.46 -14.35
N ASN A 887 10.10 1.21 -13.99
CA ASN A 887 11.00 0.34 -14.76
C ASN A 887 10.46 0.06 -16.17
N ILE A 888 9.14 -0.08 -16.31
CA ILE A 888 8.51 -0.29 -17.62
C ILE A 888 8.67 0.96 -18.49
N ASP A 889 8.34 2.14 -17.95
CA ASP A 889 8.40 3.39 -18.71
C ASP A 889 9.85 3.74 -19.09
N GLU A 890 10.81 3.62 -18.17
CA GLU A 890 12.22 3.87 -18.47
C GLU A 890 12.77 2.94 -19.56
N SER A 891 12.35 1.68 -19.53
CA SER A 891 12.80 0.69 -20.51
C SER A 891 12.15 0.90 -21.89
N LEU A 892 10.87 1.26 -21.96
CA LEU A 892 10.19 1.62 -23.21
C LEU A 892 10.78 2.87 -23.87
N LEU A 893 11.29 3.80 -23.06
CA LEU A 893 11.95 5.02 -23.54
C LEU A 893 13.45 4.79 -23.88
N GLY A 894 13.99 3.60 -23.61
CA GLY A 894 15.42 3.29 -23.82
C GLY A 894 16.37 4.09 -22.93
N ILE A 895 15.88 4.57 -21.77
CA ILE A 895 16.63 5.43 -20.85
C ILE A 895 17.57 4.61 -19.99
N ASN A 896 17.13 3.43 -19.53
CA ASN A 896 17.92 2.53 -18.69
C ASN A 896 17.76 1.08 -19.18
N LEU A 897 18.87 0.34 -19.17
CA LEU A 897 18.91 -1.08 -19.56
C LEU A 897 18.58 -2.03 -18.39
N PHE A 898 18.64 -1.55 -17.14
CA PHE A 898 18.43 -2.36 -15.94
C PHE A 898 17.36 -1.76 -15.03
N SER A 899 16.52 -2.64 -14.48
CA SER A 899 15.43 -2.28 -13.56
C SER A 899 15.96 -1.73 -12.24
N LYS A 900 15.31 -0.69 -11.70
CA LYS A 900 15.51 -0.25 -10.32
C LYS A 900 14.90 -1.27 -9.37
N LYS A 901 15.67 -1.63 -8.34
CA LYS A 901 15.33 -2.58 -7.28
C LYS A 901 15.73 -2.00 -5.93
N HIS A 902 15.53 -2.73 -4.83
CA HIS A 902 15.95 -2.31 -3.50
C HIS A 902 17.34 -1.67 -3.48
N VAL A 903 18.38 -2.38 -3.95
CA VAL A 903 19.76 -1.89 -3.90
C VAL A 903 19.99 -0.59 -4.69
N SER A 904 19.31 -0.43 -5.83
CA SER A 904 19.47 0.70 -6.74
C SER A 904 18.31 1.70 -6.63
N ILE A 905 17.53 1.66 -5.55
CA ILE A 905 16.33 2.49 -5.42
C ILE A 905 16.68 3.98 -5.43
N LEU A 906 17.82 4.35 -4.86
CA LEU A 906 18.37 5.71 -4.88
C LEU A 906 19.00 6.11 -6.22
N GLU A 907 18.93 5.26 -7.25
CA GLU A 907 19.24 5.62 -8.64
C GLU A 907 17.99 6.02 -9.44
N ALA A 908 16.79 5.95 -8.84
CA ALA A 908 15.55 6.39 -9.48
C ALA A 908 15.49 7.92 -9.51
N LEU A 909 15.64 8.52 -10.70
CA LEU A 909 15.64 9.99 -10.87
C LEU A 909 14.37 10.69 -10.34
N PRO A 910 13.15 10.13 -10.50
CA PRO A 910 11.96 10.72 -9.89
C PRO A 910 12.04 10.74 -8.35
N LEU A 911 12.59 9.70 -7.74
CA LEU A 911 12.81 9.65 -6.30
C LEU A 911 13.85 10.67 -5.85
N LEU A 912 14.98 10.80 -6.56
CA LEU A 912 15.99 11.80 -6.23
C LEU A 912 15.46 13.22 -6.32
N SER A 913 14.67 13.51 -7.35
CA SER A 913 13.98 14.80 -7.51
C SER A 913 13.03 15.04 -6.33
N PHE A 914 12.28 14.03 -5.91
CA PHE A 914 11.37 14.12 -4.79
C PHE A 914 12.09 14.31 -3.44
N ILE A 915 13.18 13.58 -3.19
CA ILE A 915 14.01 13.75 -1.99
C ILE A 915 14.59 15.17 -1.93
N LYS A 916 15.07 15.70 -3.06
CA LYS A 916 15.53 17.09 -3.18
C LYS A 916 14.43 18.08 -2.79
N GLU A 917 13.22 17.87 -3.29
CA GLU A 917 12.07 18.72 -2.98
C GLU A 917 11.64 18.62 -1.50
N ILE A 918 11.73 17.43 -0.89
CA ILE A 918 11.53 17.23 0.55
C ILE A 918 12.56 18.03 1.35
N ILE A 919 13.86 17.91 1.01
CA ILE A 919 14.91 18.72 1.67
C ILE A 919 14.59 20.20 1.51
N GLN A 920 14.02 20.60 0.37
CA GLN A 920 13.69 21.97 0.00
C GLN A 920 12.37 22.52 0.57
N GLU A 921 11.65 21.77 1.41
CA GLU A 921 10.31 22.11 1.93
C GLU A 921 9.27 22.40 0.84
N ASN A 922 9.43 21.84 -0.37
CA ASN A 922 8.56 22.10 -1.51
C ASN A 922 8.27 20.84 -2.37
N PRO A 923 7.79 19.72 -1.78
CA PRO A 923 7.39 18.53 -2.56
C PRO A 923 6.24 18.87 -3.50
N THR A 924 6.51 18.84 -4.81
CA THR A 924 5.54 19.14 -5.88
C THR A 924 5.49 18.06 -6.96
N SER A 925 6.56 17.29 -7.15
CA SER A 925 6.68 16.21 -8.14
C SER A 925 6.36 14.86 -7.53
N LEU A 926 5.35 14.18 -8.07
CA LEU A 926 4.87 12.86 -7.62
C LEU A 926 4.87 11.82 -8.75
N ALA A 927 5.68 12.00 -9.80
CA ALA A 927 5.77 11.01 -10.86
C ALA A 927 6.22 9.66 -10.26
N TYR A 928 5.39 8.62 -10.41
CA TYR A 928 5.58 7.29 -9.83
C TYR A 928 5.54 7.21 -8.29
N ILE A 929 5.26 8.31 -7.59
CA ILE A 929 5.26 8.38 -6.12
C ILE A 929 3.86 8.73 -5.63
N THR A 930 3.27 7.92 -4.74
CA THR A 930 1.93 8.14 -4.20
C THR A 930 1.93 8.12 -2.68
N THR A 931 0.96 8.76 -2.04
CA THR A 931 0.75 8.67 -0.57
C THR A 931 -0.13 7.49 -0.17
N THR A 932 -0.83 6.90 -1.14
CA THR A 932 -1.58 5.65 -0.98
C THR A 932 -0.80 4.51 -1.64
N LYS A 933 -0.83 3.32 -1.01
CA LYS A 933 -0.20 2.13 -1.56
C LYS A 933 -0.80 1.82 -2.95
N PRO A 934 0.02 1.69 -4.01
CA PRO A 934 -0.49 1.29 -5.31
C PRO A 934 -1.14 -0.11 -5.24
N LEU A 935 -2.16 -0.32 -6.08
CA LEU A 935 -2.84 -1.61 -6.22
C LEU A 935 -2.54 -2.19 -7.60
N SER A 936 -2.42 -3.52 -7.69
CA SER A 936 -2.42 -4.19 -8.98
C SER A 936 -3.79 -4.02 -9.63
N THR A 937 -3.83 -3.44 -10.83
CA THR A 937 -5.08 -3.17 -11.56
C THR A 937 -5.30 -4.20 -12.67
N PRO A 938 -6.54 -4.44 -13.11
CA PRO A 938 -6.81 -5.31 -14.27
C PRO A 938 -6.13 -4.89 -15.59
N GLY A 939 -5.57 -3.67 -15.66
CA GLY A 939 -4.77 -3.19 -16.78
C GLY A 939 -3.27 -3.50 -16.69
N ASP A 940 -2.79 -4.01 -15.56
CA ASP A 940 -1.40 -4.41 -15.40
C ASP A 940 -1.09 -5.66 -16.21
N LYS A 941 0.12 -5.73 -16.76
CA LYS A 941 0.56 -6.89 -17.51
C LYS A 941 0.71 -8.10 -16.60
N PRO A 942 0.24 -9.30 -17.02
CA PRO A 942 0.47 -10.52 -16.26
C PRO A 942 1.97 -10.80 -16.20
N THR A 943 2.38 -11.42 -15.10
CA THR A 943 3.77 -11.83 -14.86
C THR A 943 3.85 -13.34 -15.06
N LEU A 944 4.83 -13.81 -15.82
CA LEU A 944 5.17 -15.23 -15.86
C LEU A 944 6.18 -15.53 -14.74
N ARG A 945 5.96 -16.59 -13.98
CA ARG A 945 6.93 -17.17 -13.04
C ARG A 945 7.27 -18.58 -13.51
N LEU A 946 8.55 -18.88 -13.61
CA LEU A 946 9.08 -20.12 -14.14
C LEU A 946 9.90 -20.82 -13.07
N LYS A 947 9.74 -22.14 -12.99
CA LYS A 947 10.53 -23.01 -12.12
C LYS A 947 11.11 -24.11 -12.99
N VAL A 948 12.43 -24.24 -13.01
CA VAL A 948 13.14 -25.27 -13.76
C VAL A 948 14.03 -26.05 -12.80
N HIS A 949 13.84 -27.37 -12.77
CA HIS A 949 14.75 -28.26 -12.06
C HIS A 949 15.84 -28.78 -13.00
N SER A 950 17.08 -28.83 -12.51
CA SER A 950 18.27 -29.32 -13.23
C SER A 950 18.07 -30.71 -13.85
N PRO A 951 18.76 -31.05 -14.97
CA PRO A 951 19.95 -30.39 -15.51
C PRO A 951 19.68 -29.56 -16.79
N ALA A 952 18.82 -28.54 -16.71
CA ALA A 952 18.64 -27.55 -17.78
C ALA A 952 18.99 -26.13 -17.30
N SER A 953 19.49 -25.28 -18.20
CA SER A 953 19.53 -23.82 -18.02
C SER A 953 18.14 -23.21 -18.21
N LEU A 954 17.98 -21.95 -17.82
CA LEU A 954 16.76 -21.18 -18.02
C LEU A 954 17.12 -19.80 -18.56
N ASP A 955 16.69 -19.52 -19.78
CA ASP A 955 16.93 -18.29 -20.50
C ASP A 955 15.60 -17.76 -21.05
N ILE A 956 15.30 -16.49 -20.82
CA ILE A 956 14.03 -15.87 -21.21
C ILE A 956 14.33 -14.66 -22.09
N TYR A 957 13.61 -14.57 -23.20
CA TYR A 957 13.70 -13.47 -24.14
C TYR A 957 12.33 -12.85 -24.35
N ASP A 958 12.27 -11.53 -24.43
CA ASP A 958 11.05 -10.83 -24.83
C ASP A 958 11.04 -10.48 -26.33
N VAL A 959 9.94 -9.87 -26.77
CA VAL A 959 9.74 -9.45 -28.17
C VAL A 959 10.79 -8.45 -28.68
N PHE A 960 11.52 -7.78 -27.79
CA PHE A 960 12.58 -6.83 -28.13
C PHE A 960 13.97 -7.49 -28.12
N GLY A 961 14.06 -8.78 -27.82
CA GLY A 961 15.31 -9.53 -27.71
C GLY A 961 16.08 -9.25 -26.42
N ARG A 962 15.46 -8.62 -25.42
CA ARG A 962 16.08 -8.44 -24.08
C ARG A 962 16.11 -9.78 -23.37
N HIS A 963 17.20 -10.05 -22.66
CA HIS A 963 17.46 -11.34 -22.02
C HIS A 963 17.34 -11.29 -20.49
N THR A 964 16.72 -12.32 -19.91
CA THR A 964 16.81 -12.65 -18.48
C THR A 964 17.26 -14.10 -18.31
N GLY A 965 18.39 -14.32 -17.64
CA GLY A 965 19.02 -15.64 -17.50
C GLY A 965 20.51 -15.53 -17.18
N ILE A 966 21.26 -16.63 -17.22
CA ILE A 966 22.71 -16.59 -17.04
C ILE A 966 23.34 -15.93 -18.29
N SER A 967 24.17 -14.91 -18.08
CA SER A 967 24.78 -14.11 -19.14
C SER A 967 25.69 -14.97 -20.03
N THR A 968 25.45 -14.91 -21.34
CA THR A 968 26.22 -15.66 -22.36
C THR A 968 27.23 -14.80 -23.13
N THR A 969 27.23 -13.48 -22.90
CA THR A 969 27.97 -12.49 -23.71
C THR A 969 29.19 -11.90 -22.99
N THR A 970 29.31 -12.09 -21.67
CA THR A 970 30.32 -11.46 -20.81
C THR A 970 31.50 -12.39 -20.52
N SER A 971 32.21 -12.80 -21.58
CA SER A 971 33.37 -13.72 -21.57
C SER A 971 34.61 -13.29 -20.75
N PHE A 972 34.54 -12.19 -20.00
CA PHE A 972 35.64 -11.64 -19.18
C PHE A 972 35.37 -11.69 -17.67
N PHE A 973 34.17 -12.10 -17.25
CA PHE A 973 33.73 -12.12 -15.85
C PHE A 973 33.56 -13.57 -15.36
N PRO A 974 33.38 -13.83 -14.05
CA PRO A 974 33.24 -15.18 -13.53
C PRO A 974 32.04 -15.86 -14.20
N ASP A 975 32.17 -17.16 -14.47
CA ASP A 975 31.03 -18.00 -14.82
C ASP A 975 29.92 -17.74 -13.77
N ASN A 976 28.70 -17.37 -14.21
CA ASN A 976 27.48 -17.11 -13.40
C ASN A 976 27.01 -15.63 -13.22
N LEU A 977 27.40 -14.68 -14.06
CA LEU A 977 26.66 -13.39 -14.12
C LEU A 977 25.24 -13.60 -14.64
N VAL A 978 24.29 -12.82 -14.16
CA VAL A 978 22.89 -12.89 -14.57
C VAL A 978 22.51 -11.62 -15.34
N ASP A 979 21.93 -11.80 -16.52
CA ASP A 979 21.26 -10.74 -17.27
C ASP A 979 19.83 -10.59 -16.73
N GLU A 980 19.38 -9.36 -16.48
CA GLU A 980 18.00 -9.02 -16.12
C GLU A 980 17.53 -7.80 -16.92
N GLN A 981 17.66 -7.88 -18.24
CA GLN A 981 17.39 -6.77 -19.14
C GLN A 981 15.88 -6.58 -19.38
N ILE A 982 15.08 -7.62 -19.13
CA ILE A 982 13.62 -7.52 -19.21
C ILE A 982 13.13 -6.72 -17.97
N PRO A 983 12.27 -5.70 -18.14
CA PRO A 983 11.76 -4.88 -17.04
C PRO A 983 11.09 -5.71 -15.95
N ASN A 984 11.39 -5.37 -14.70
CA ASN A 984 10.88 -6.05 -13.49
C ASN A 984 11.20 -7.55 -13.41
N SER A 985 12.12 -8.03 -14.24
CA SER A 985 12.50 -9.43 -14.23
C SER A 985 13.39 -9.78 -13.05
N TYR A 986 13.38 -11.07 -12.71
CA TYR A 986 14.34 -11.66 -11.78
C TYR A 986 14.79 -13.03 -12.26
N TYR A 987 15.99 -13.41 -11.85
CA TYR A 987 16.49 -14.79 -11.92
C TYR A 987 17.18 -15.13 -10.60
N MET A 988 16.90 -16.30 -10.05
CA MET A 988 17.51 -16.79 -8.82
C MET A 988 17.66 -18.30 -8.84
N GLU A 989 18.70 -18.79 -8.16
CA GLU A 989 18.90 -20.22 -7.89
C GLU A 989 18.69 -20.45 -6.39
N MET A 990 17.84 -21.43 -6.07
CA MET A 990 17.47 -21.80 -4.70
C MET A 990 17.27 -23.31 -4.65
N GLY A 991 17.90 -23.98 -3.68
CA GLY A 991 17.93 -25.44 -3.65
C GLY A 991 18.50 -26.02 -4.95
N GLU A 992 17.85 -27.02 -5.54
CA GLU A 992 18.21 -27.52 -6.89
C GLU A 992 17.47 -26.80 -8.05
N GLY A 993 16.64 -25.81 -7.75
CA GLY A 993 15.79 -25.11 -8.71
C GLY A 993 16.39 -23.81 -9.25
N LYS A 994 16.04 -23.50 -10.50
CA LYS A 994 16.21 -22.20 -11.13
C LYS A 994 14.84 -21.54 -11.23
N TYR A 995 14.73 -20.31 -10.76
CA TYR A 995 13.49 -19.55 -10.70
C TYR A 995 13.68 -18.24 -11.43
N ALA A 996 12.76 -17.91 -12.32
CA ALA A 996 12.77 -16.63 -12.99
C ALA A 996 11.36 -16.09 -13.16
N GLY A 997 11.23 -14.78 -13.29
CA GLY A 997 9.95 -14.20 -13.66
C GLY A 997 10.09 -12.93 -14.46
N VAL A 998 9.11 -12.67 -15.32
CA VAL A 998 9.10 -11.57 -16.28
C VAL A 998 7.69 -11.01 -16.45
N ASP A 999 7.58 -9.70 -16.61
CA ASP A 999 6.33 -9.08 -17.07
C ASP A 999 6.14 -9.34 -18.58
N MET A 1000 4.92 -9.68 -18.99
CA MET A 1000 4.64 -10.03 -20.39
C MET A 1000 4.46 -8.79 -21.27
N PHE A 1001 5.34 -8.64 -22.28
CA PHE A 1001 5.24 -7.64 -23.35
C PHE A 1001 5.10 -8.32 -24.71
N GLY A 1002 3.91 -8.82 -25.02
CA GLY A 1002 3.68 -9.55 -26.27
C GLY A 1002 4.12 -11.00 -26.16
N THR A 1003 4.96 -11.47 -27.09
CA THR A 1003 5.45 -12.87 -27.06
C THR A 1003 6.73 -12.95 -26.24
N THR A 1004 6.72 -13.85 -25.25
CA THR A 1004 7.88 -14.21 -24.43
C THR A 1004 8.38 -15.58 -24.88
N THR A 1005 9.66 -15.67 -25.22
CA THR A 1005 10.33 -16.91 -25.61
C THR A 1005 11.11 -17.44 -24.42
N ILE A 1006 10.88 -18.70 -24.07
CA ILE A 1006 11.61 -19.42 -23.03
C ILE A 1006 12.50 -20.44 -23.73
N SER A 1007 13.77 -20.45 -23.37
CA SER A 1007 14.79 -21.34 -23.91
C SER A 1007 15.47 -22.07 -22.75
N LEU A 1008 15.55 -23.39 -22.87
CA LEU A 1008 16.25 -24.26 -21.91
C LEU A 1008 17.33 -25.02 -22.66
N VAL A 1009 18.57 -24.98 -22.16
CA VAL A 1009 19.68 -25.76 -22.71
C VAL A 1009 20.06 -26.85 -21.73
N GLY A 1010 20.06 -28.09 -22.19
CA GLY A 1010 20.52 -29.22 -21.40
C GLY A 1010 21.99 -29.10 -21.02
N GLN A 1011 22.26 -29.22 -19.73
CA GLN A 1011 23.59 -29.08 -19.14
C GLN A 1011 24.23 -30.43 -18.81
N ASP A 1012 23.43 -31.49 -18.71
CA ASP A 1012 23.87 -32.86 -18.49
C ASP A 1012 22.78 -33.82 -18.98
N PHE A 1013 23.09 -35.10 -19.04
CA PHE A 1013 22.08 -36.13 -19.27
C PHE A 1013 21.16 -36.28 -18.06
N GLY A 1014 19.85 -36.13 -18.25
CA GLY A 1014 18.90 -36.30 -17.17
C GLY A 1014 17.46 -36.06 -17.58
N VAL A 1015 16.65 -35.62 -16.61
CA VAL A 1015 15.36 -34.99 -16.87
C VAL A 1015 15.26 -33.65 -16.20
N PHE A 1016 14.55 -32.72 -16.83
CA PHE A 1016 14.10 -31.50 -16.20
C PHE A 1016 12.58 -31.49 -16.03
N THR A 1017 12.12 -30.71 -15.07
CA THR A 1017 10.71 -30.33 -14.95
C THR A 1017 10.63 -28.82 -15.08
N LEU A 1018 9.71 -28.34 -15.91
CA LEU A 1018 9.42 -26.91 -16.11
C LEU A 1018 7.99 -26.63 -15.64
N ASP A 1019 7.85 -25.78 -14.62
CA ASP A 1019 6.57 -25.20 -14.22
C ASP A 1019 6.49 -23.75 -14.68
N ILE A 1020 5.33 -23.36 -15.21
CA ILE A 1020 5.04 -22.01 -15.68
C ILE A 1020 3.74 -21.54 -15.05
N GLU A 1021 3.84 -20.52 -14.21
CA GLU A 1021 2.72 -19.87 -13.56
C GLU A 1021 2.48 -18.51 -14.22
N LYS A 1022 1.24 -18.28 -14.67
CA LYS A 1022 0.77 -16.96 -15.11
C LYS A 1022 0.10 -16.29 -13.92
N MET A 1023 0.62 -15.13 -13.52
CA MET A 1023 0.19 -14.38 -12.35
C MET A 1023 -0.44 -13.05 -12.74
N ASN A 1024 -1.41 -12.59 -11.95
CA ASN A 1024 -1.91 -11.21 -11.98
C ASN A 1024 -1.79 -10.62 -10.57
N GLY A 1025 -0.79 -9.75 -10.35
CA GLY A 1025 -0.32 -9.45 -9.01
C GLY A 1025 0.17 -10.72 -8.33
N ASP A 1026 -0.40 -11.06 -7.17
CA ASP A 1026 -0.14 -12.32 -6.46
C ASP A 1026 -1.19 -13.41 -6.72
N ALA A 1027 -2.20 -13.14 -7.55
CA ALA A 1027 -3.19 -14.14 -7.91
C ALA A 1027 -2.68 -15.06 -9.02
N LEU A 1028 -2.69 -16.37 -8.79
CA LEU A 1028 -2.44 -17.37 -9.81
C LEU A 1028 -3.62 -17.42 -10.80
N VAL A 1029 -3.32 -17.20 -12.08
CA VAL A 1029 -4.31 -17.20 -13.17
C VAL A 1029 -4.33 -18.55 -13.87
N ALA A 1030 -3.16 -19.11 -14.19
CA ALA A 1030 -3.02 -20.39 -14.86
C ALA A 1030 -1.67 -21.03 -14.52
N THR A 1031 -1.59 -22.35 -14.56
CA THR A 1031 -0.33 -23.09 -14.44
C THR A 1031 -0.16 -24.07 -15.61
N SER A 1032 1.08 -24.35 -15.97
CA SER A 1032 1.44 -25.35 -16.98
C SER A 1032 2.71 -26.06 -16.54
N THR A 1033 2.64 -27.39 -16.46
CA THR A 1033 3.75 -28.23 -15.99
C THR A 1033 4.18 -29.18 -17.10
N PHE A 1034 5.49 -29.19 -17.39
CA PHE A 1034 6.16 -30.17 -18.25
C PHE A 1034 7.07 -31.02 -17.37
N LYS A 1035 6.60 -32.21 -17.01
CA LYS A 1035 7.23 -33.05 -15.99
C LYS A 1035 8.16 -34.11 -16.59
N ASP A 1036 9.32 -34.30 -15.97
CA ASP A 1036 10.28 -35.39 -16.26
C ASP A 1036 10.74 -35.47 -17.74
N ILE A 1037 10.97 -34.32 -18.36
CA ILE A 1037 11.37 -34.19 -19.77
C ILE A 1037 12.83 -34.61 -19.96
N PRO A 1038 13.13 -35.66 -20.73
CA PRO A 1038 14.50 -36.10 -21.00
C PRO A 1038 15.32 -35.04 -21.72
N VAL A 1039 16.58 -34.89 -21.30
CA VAL A 1039 17.51 -33.90 -21.86
C VAL A 1039 18.94 -34.44 -21.89
N ALA A 1040 19.73 -34.01 -22.88
CA ALA A 1040 21.18 -34.25 -22.98
C ALA A 1040 21.94 -32.93 -22.90
N LEU A 1041 23.26 -33.02 -22.68
CA LEU A 1041 24.15 -31.88 -22.89
C LEU A 1041 23.96 -31.30 -24.31
N GLY A 1042 23.61 -30.01 -24.39
CA GLY A 1042 23.42 -29.28 -25.64
C GLY A 1042 22.04 -29.42 -26.30
N SER A 1043 21.13 -30.25 -25.77
CA SER A 1043 19.75 -30.28 -26.25
C SER A 1043 19.04 -28.95 -25.96
N LEU A 1044 18.24 -28.46 -26.90
CA LEU A 1044 17.49 -27.21 -26.79
C LEU A 1044 15.99 -27.50 -26.64
N ALA A 1045 15.38 -26.92 -25.61
CA ALA A 1045 13.93 -26.86 -25.48
C ALA A 1045 13.48 -25.40 -25.57
N SER A 1046 12.45 -25.12 -26.37
CA SER A 1046 11.94 -23.76 -26.54
C SER A 1046 10.42 -23.70 -26.55
N LEU A 1047 9.87 -22.61 -26.04
CA LEU A 1047 8.45 -22.29 -26.17
C LEU A 1047 8.20 -20.80 -26.27
N ASP A 1048 7.13 -20.43 -26.98
CA ASP A 1048 6.66 -19.05 -27.10
C ASP A 1048 5.32 -18.90 -26.38
N ILE A 1049 5.21 -17.89 -25.51
CA ILE A 1049 3.99 -17.55 -24.77
C ILE A 1049 3.58 -16.12 -25.09
N ALA A 1050 2.44 -15.95 -25.75
CA ALA A 1050 1.76 -14.67 -25.95
C ALA A 1050 0.61 -14.46 -24.95
N ASP A 1051 0.16 -13.21 -24.78
CA ASP A 1051 -0.90 -12.78 -23.84
C ASP A 1051 -2.18 -13.65 -23.87
N ASN A 1052 -2.57 -14.15 -25.06
CA ASN A 1052 -3.77 -14.95 -25.31
C ASN A 1052 -3.52 -16.47 -25.42
N THR A 1053 -2.32 -16.95 -25.06
CA THR A 1053 -1.98 -18.37 -25.14
C THR A 1053 -2.71 -19.13 -24.04
N ASN A 1054 -3.62 -20.03 -24.42
CA ASN A 1054 -4.39 -20.82 -23.46
C ASN A 1054 -3.66 -22.09 -23.01
N VAL A 1055 -2.82 -22.69 -23.87
CA VAL A 1055 -2.00 -23.88 -23.55
C VAL A 1055 -0.65 -23.73 -24.26
N PRO A 1056 0.48 -23.59 -23.56
CA PRO A 1056 1.80 -23.51 -24.17
C PRO A 1056 2.24 -24.86 -24.74
N LYS A 1057 3.13 -24.85 -25.73
CA LYS A 1057 3.68 -26.06 -26.36
C LYS A 1057 5.21 -26.00 -26.31
N LEU A 1058 5.84 -27.03 -25.73
CA LEU A 1058 7.29 -27.13 -25.58
C LEU A 1058 7.88 -27.86 -26.79
N ASN A 1059 8.72 -27.19 -27.56
CA ASN A 1059 9.42 -27.78 -28.70
C ASN A 1059 10.81 -28.26 -28.26
N LEU A 1060 11.19 -29.47 -28.64
CA LEU A 1060 12.49 -30.05 -28.35
C LEU A 1060 13.29 -30.25 -29.64
N ASP A 1061 14.49 -29.68 -29.67
CA ASP A 1061 15.57 -29.95 -30.61
C ASP A 1061 16.69 -30.66 -29.84
N ILE A 1062 16.74 -31.99 -29.93
CA ILE A 1062 17.57 -32.79 -29.03
C ILE A 1062 18.99 -32.89 -29.55
N ASN A 1063 19.17 -32.84 -30.87
CA ASN A 1063 20.47 -32.92 -31.52
C ASN A 1063 21.08 -31.55 -31.86
N GLY A 1064 20.38 -30.45 -31.61
CA GLY A 1064 20.85 -29.09 -31.79
C GLY A 1064 21.03 -28.71 -33.26
N ASP A 1065 20.30 -29.34 -34.18
CA ASP A 1065 20.42 -29.08 -35.62
C ASP A 1065 19.49 -27.96 -36.12
N GLY A 1066 18.70 -27.37 -35.22
CA GLY A 1066 17.71 -26.33 -35.49
C GLY A 1066 16.36 -26.87 -35.97
N ILE A 1067 16.17 -28.20 -36.03
CA ILE A 1067 14.91 -28.85 -36.39
C ILE A 1067 14.28 -29.46 -35.14
N VAL A 1068 13.01 -29.16 -34.92
CA VAL A 1068 12.24 -29.73 -33.80
C VAL A 1068 12.04 -31.23 -34.01
N ASP A 1069 12.61 -32.05 -33.13
CA ASP A 1069 12.46 -33.51 -33.10
C ASP A 1069 11.14 -33.95 -32.45
N SER A 1070 10.68 -33.22 -31.45
CA SER A 1070 9.45 -33.53 -30.69
C SER A 1070 8.78 -32.28 -30.17
N SER A 1071 7.48 -32.35 -29.92
CA SER A 1071 6.77 -31.27 -29.23
C SER A 1071 5.77 -31.79 -28.23
N ILE A 1072 5.78 -31.19 -27.05
CA ILE A 1072 5.10 -31.70 -25.86
C ILE A 1072 4.05 -30.69 -25.40
N LEU A 1073 2.90 -31.20 -24.97
CA LEU A 1073 1.87 -30.43 -24.28
C LEU A 1073 2.00 -30.59 -22.75
N PRO A 1074 1.60 -29.60 -21.96
CA PRO A 1074 1.67 -29.70 -20.50
C PRO A 1074 0.75 -30.81 -19.97
N GLY A 1075 1.19 -31.53 -18.93
CA GLY A 1075 0.48 -32.69 -18.38
C GLY A 1075 1.34 -33.59 -17.49
N GLU A 1076 0.77 -34.68 -16.98
CA GLU A 1076 1.44 -35.56 -16.00
C GLU A 1076 2.42 -36.60 -16.59
N GLY A 1077 2.61 -36.65 -17.91
CA GLY A 1077 3.59 -37.56 -18.51
C GLY A 1077 3.68 -37.50 -20.04
N LEU A 1078 4.78 -38.05 -20.56
CA LEU A 1078 5.06 -38.12 -21.99
C LEU A 1078 4.37 -39.32 -22.64
N THR A 1079 3.79 -39.09 -23.81
CA THR A 1079 3.25 -40.16 -24.66
C THR A 1079 4.38 -41.03 -25.21
N THR A 1080 4.03 -42.27 -25.57
CA THR A 1080 4.96 -43.20 -26.23
C THR A 1080 5.52 -42.61 -27.53
N GLU A 1081 4.73 -41.84 -28.27
CA GLU A 1081 5.15 -41.19 -29.52
C GLU A 1081 6.20 -40.10 -29.25
N GLU A 1082 5.96 -39.23 -28.26
CA GLU A 1082 6.91 -38.19 -27.84
C GLU A 1082 8.23 -38.80 -27.37
N LEU A 1083 8.20 -39.86 -26.53
CA LEU A 1083 9.40 -40.55 -26.05
C LEU A 1083 10.20 -41.22 -27.17
N ILE A 1084 9.52 -41.73 -28.22
CA ILE A 1084 10.18 -42.31 -29.39
C ILE A 1084 10.87 -41.24 -30.23
N GLY A 1085 10.21 -40.10 -30.45
CA GLY A 1085 10.84 -38.94 -31.10
C GLY A 1085 12.09 -38.51 -30.34
N ILE A 1086 11.99 -38.45 -29.00
CA ILE A 1086 13.11 -38.12 -28.12
C ILE A 1086 14.27 -39.10 -28.29
N LEU A 1087 13.99 -40.41 -28.27
CA LEU A 1087 15.00 -41.46 -28.44
C LEU A 1087 15.72 -41.39 -29.79
N ILE A 1088 15.00 -41.04 -30.86
CA ILE A 1088 15.59 -40.85 -32.19
C ILE A 1088 16.53 -39.64 -32.18
N GLY A 1089 16.11 -38.51 -31.58
CA GLY A 1089 16.95 -37.32 -31.41
C GLY A 1089 18.26 -37.65 -30.70
N PHE A 1090 18.21 -38.35 -29.56
CA PHE A 1090 19.40 -38.81 -28.85
C PHE A 1090 20.30 -39.71 -29.71
N ILE A 1091 19.75 -40.62 -30.52
CA ILE A 1091 20.59 -41.47 -31.37
C ILE A 1091 21.42 -40.64 -32.37
N LYS A 1092 20.87 -39.53 -32.87
CA LYS A 1092 21.57 -38.62 -33.79
C LYS A 1092 22.71 -37.85 -33.10
N THR A 1093 22.71 -37.71 -31.77
CA THR A 1093 23.79 -37.04 -31.03
C THR A 1093 25.03 -37.91 -30.84
N LEU A 1094 24.90 -39.23 -30.97
CA LEU A 1094 25.94 -40.22 -30.65
C LEU A 1094 27.07 -40.31 -31.69
N HIS A 1095 27.11 -39.40 -32.67
CA HIS A 1095 28.11 -39.34 -33.74
C HIS A 1095 28.46 -40.71 -34.37
N LEU A 1096 27.44 -41.56 -34.54
CA LEU A 1096 27.60 -42.89 -35.10
C LEU A 1096 27.92 -42.81 -36.61
N PRO A 1097 28.62 -43.80 -37.18
CA PRO A 1097 28.71 -43.93 -38.64
C PRO A 1097 27.30 -43.99 -39.25
N GLU A 1098 27.08 -43.25 -40.35
CA GLU A 1098 25.75 -43.04 -40.98
C GLU A 1098 24.97 -44.35 -41.20
N ASP A 1099 25.65 -45.43 -41.60
CA ASP A 1099 25.05 -46.76 -41.80
C ASP A 1099 24.58 -47.41 -40.48
N ARG A 1100 25.29 -47.15 -39.38
CA ARG A 1100 25.01 -47.66 -38.03
C ARG A 1100 23.94 -46.86 -37.33
N GLU A 1101 23.94 -45.55 -37.48
CA GLU A 1101 22.87 -44.66 -37.01
C GLU A 1101 21.55 -45.05 -37.67
N THR A 1102 21.52 -45.09 -39.01
CA THR A 1102 20.35 -45.51 -39.78
C THR A 1102 19.85 -46.90 -39.37
N GLN A 1103 20.77 -47.84 -39.10
CA GLN A 1103 20.42 -49.18 -38.64
C GLN A 1103 19.75 -49.16 -37.24
N LEU A 1104 20.19 -48.28 -36.35
CA LEU A 1104 19.64 -48.15 -35.01
C LEU A 1104 18.28 -47.43 -35.02
N ILE A 1105 18.15 -46.33 -35.77
CA ILE A 1105 16.88 -45.62 -35.97
C ILE A 1105 15.82 -46.57 -36.56
N ARG A 1106 16.15 -47.36 -37.59
CA ARG A 1106 15.22 -48.36 -38.15
C ARG A 1106 14.71 -49.38 -37.13
N LYS A 1107 15.51 -49.70 -36.10
CA LYS A 1107 15.08 -50.58 -35.01
C LYS A 1107 14.11 -49.87 -34.06
N VAL A 1108 14.31 -48.58 -33.82
CA VAL A 1108 13.38 -47.72 -33.08
C VAL A 1108 12.06 -47.54 -33.83
N ASP A 1109 12.08 -47.29 -35.14
CA ASP A 1109 10.86 -47.22 -35.96
C ASP A 1109 10.07 -48.53 -35.94
N LYS A 1110 10.78 -49.67 -35.93
CA LYS A 1110 10.15 -50.98 -35.83
C LYS A 1110 9.51 -51.20 -34.45
N LEU A 1111 10.14 -50.68 -33.39
CA LEU A 1111 9.56 -50.65 -32.05
C LEU A 1111 8.30 -49.78 -32.06
N ALA A 1112 8.34 -48.56 -32.59
CA ALA A 1112 7.20 -47.65 -32.71
C ALA A 1112 5.99 -48.28 -33.41
N LYS A 1113 6.22 -48.93 -34.56
CA LYS A 1113 5.17 -49.66 -35.29
C LYS A 1113 4.59 -50.85 -34.52
N THR A 1114 5.40 -51.47 -33.65
CA THR A 1114 4.94 -52.58 -32.80
C THR A 1114 4.07 -52.06 -31.66
N LEU A 1115 4.34 -50.85 -31.19
CA LEU A 1115 3.59 -50.17 -30.14
C LEU A 1115 2.25 -49.64 -30.69
N ASN A 1116 2.20 -49.04 -31.87
CA ASN A 1116 0.94 -48.50 -32.44
C ASN A 1116 -0.04 -49.53 -33.02
N ALA A 1117 0.16 -50.84 -32.82
CA ALA A 1117 -0.73 -51.86 -33.38
C ALA A 1117 -1.88 -52.19 -32.40
N ASP A 1118 -3.13 -52.18 -32.88
CA ASP A 1118 -4.42 -52.34 -32.14
C ASP A 1118 -4.56 -53.57 -31.20
N TYR A 1119 -3.57 -54.46 -31.15
CA TYR A 1119 -3.57 -55.66 -30.31
C TYR A 1119 -2.17 -55.92 -29.73
N TYR A 1120 -1.85 -55.26 -28.62
CA TYR A 1120 -0.62 -55.51 -27.86
C TYR A 1120 -0.56 -56.97 -27.39
N LYS A 1121 0.39 -57.74 -27.92
CA LYS A 1121 0.81 -59.01 -27.31
C LYS A 1121 2.09 -58.74 -26.54
N LYS A 1122 2.03 -58.71 -25.20
CA LYS A 1122 3.16 -58.51 -24.27
C LYS A 1122 4.48 -59.14 -24.74
N GLN A 1123 4.45 -60.41 -25.17
CA GLN A 1123 5.62 -61.12 -25.73
C GLN A 1123 6.28 -60.49 -26.97
N ARG A 1124 5.50 -59.89 -27.88
CA ARG A 1124 6.04 -59.24 -29.10
C ARG A 1124 6.67 -57.89 -28.76
N THR A 1125 6.06 -57.16 -27.85
CA THR A 1125 6.57 -55.89 -27.32
C THR A 1125 7.88 -56.10 -26.55
N ASP A 1126 7.92 -57.06 -25.62
CA ASP A 1126 9.13 -57.43 -24.87
C ASP A 1126 10.28 -57.85 -25.80
N ALA A 1127 9.97 -58.64 -26.84
CA ALA A 1127 10.96 -59.05 -27.83
C ALA A 1127 11.48 -57.87 -28.67
N ALA A 1128 10.65 -56.87 -28.99
CA ALA A 1128 11.06 -55.67 -29.71
C ALA A 1128 12.04 -54.83 -28.87
N PHE A 1129 11.73 -54.60 -27.59
CA PHE A 1129 12.62 -53.91 -26.67
C PHE A 1129 13.95 -54.66 -26.47
N ALA A 1130 13.91 -55.98 -26.22
CA ALA A 1130 15.12 -56.80 -26.08
C ALA A 1130 15.99 -56.82 -27.35
N ASN A 1131 15.39 -56.66 -28.53
CA ASN A 1131 16.12 -56.55 -29.80
C ASN A 1131 16.84 -55.21 -29.97
N LEU A 1132 16.27 -54.13 -29.44
CA LEU A 1132 16.89 -52.81 -29.44
C LEU A 1132 18.04 -52.74 -28.43
N ILE A 1133 17.82 -53.21 -27.20
CA ILE A 1133 18.85 -53.26 -26.14
C ILE A 1133 20.06 -54.10 -26.59
N ARG A 1134 19.83 -55.29 -27.18
CA ARG A 1134 20.92 -56.12 -27.73
C ARG A 1134 21.72 -55.43 -28.85
N ALA A 1135 21.08 -54.56 -29.62
CA ALA A 1135 21.78 -53.80 -30.66
C ALA A 1135 22.71 -52.74 -30.03
N ILE A 1136 22.22 -52.03 -29.01
CA ILE A 1136 22.99 -51.05 -28.23
C ILE A 1136 24.20 -51.75 -27.56
N ASP A 1137 23.98 -52.88 -26.88
CA ASP A 1137 25.07 -53.68 -26.29
C ASP A 1137 26.10 -54.12 -27.33
N GLY A 1138 25.62 -54.45 -28.53
CA GLY A 1138 26.47 -54.80 -29.65
C GLY A 1138 27.32 -53.64 -30.16
N TYR A 1139 26.84 -52.39 -30.04
CA TYR A 1139 27.58 -51.19 -30.43
C TYR A 1139 28.65 -50.85 -29.39
N VAL A 1140 28.37 -51.02 -28.09
CA VAL A 1140 29.37 -50.90 -27.02
C VAL A 1140 30.52 -51.88 -27.22
N LYS A 1141 30.22 -53.16 -27.47
CA LYS A 1141 31.25 -54.19 -27.73
C LYS A 1141 32.12 -53.90 -28.95
N LYS A 1142 31.64 -53.09 -29.89
CA LYS A 1142 32.35 -52.69 -31.11
C LYS A 1142 33.09 -51.35 -30.95
N GLY A 1143 33.02 -50.72 -29.77
CA GLY A 1143 33.58 -49.40 -29.52
C GLY A 1143 32.86 -48.27 -30.27
N LEU A 1144 31.63 -48.49 -30.73
CA LEU A 1144 30.82 -47.48 -31.43
C LEU A 1144 30.00 -46.62 -30.46
N LEU A 1145 29.79 -47.10 -29.23
CA LEU A 1145 29.17 -46.36 -28.14
C LEU A 1145 30.01 -46.56 -26.88
N THR A 1146 30.11 -45.53 -26.07
CA THR A 1146 30.62 -45.63 -24.70
C THR A 1146 29.62 -46.36 -23.80
N SER A 1147 30.11 -46.84 -22.67
CA SER A 1147 29.23 -47.46 -21.65
C SER A 1147 28.20 -46.46 -21.10
N THR A 1148 28.53 -45.17 -21.06
CA THR A 1148 27.67 -44.09 -20.58
C THR A 1148 26.52 -43.84 -21.55
N GLU A 1149 26.82 -43.54 -22.82
CA GLU A 1149 25.81 -43.33 -23.88
C GLU A 1149 24.85 -44.53 -24.03
N ALA A 1150 25.38 -45.74 -23.89
CA ALA A 1150 24.57 -46.95 -23.92
C ALA A 1150 23.67 -47.10 -22.69
N ALA A 1151 24.09 -46.62 -21.51
CA ALA A 1151 23.25 -46.61 -20.31
C ALA A 1151 22.13 -45.57 -20.43
N GLU A 1152 22.44 -44.40 -20.98
CA GLU A 1152 21.51 -43.30 -21.26
C GLU A 1152 20.37 -43.73 -22.20
N LEU A 1153 20.72 -44.29 -23.37
CA LEU A 1153 19.74 -44.83 -24.30
C LEU A 1153 18.86 -45.91 -23.67
N LYS A 1154 19.45 -46.79 -22.86
CA LYS A 1154 18.70 -47.86 -22.17
C LYS A 1154 17.77 -47.31 -21.09
N SER A 1155 18.15 -46.24 -20.40
CA SER A 1155 17.30 -45.57 -19.42
C SER A 1155 16.05 -45.01 -20.09
N LEU A 1156 16.21 -44.31 -21.21
CA LEU A 1156 15.08 -43.79 -21.99
C LEU A 1156 14.20 -44.91 -22.57
N ILE A 1157 14.81 -46.00 -23.06
CA ILE A 1157 14.07 -47.20 -23.46
C ILE A 1157 13.27 -47.79 -22.29
N GLY A 1158 13.84 -47.83 -21.09
CA GLY A 1158 13.17 -48.26 -19.88
C GLY A 1158 11.94 -47.40 -19.54
N LYS A 1159 12.02 -46.09 -19.74
CA LYS A 1159 10.85 -45.19 -19.60
C LYS A 1159 9.76 -45.50 -20.62
N ILE A 1160 10.11 -45.72 -21.89
CA ILE A 1160 9.15 -46.13 -22.93
C ILE A 1160 8.48 -47.47 -22.54
N GLN A 1161 9.24 -48.41 -21.96
CA GLN A 1161 8.68 -49.66 -21.44
C GLN A 1161 7.70 -49.42 -20.30
N GLY A 1162 8.02 -48.54 -19.34
CA GLY A 1162 7.16 -48.21 -18.21
C GLY A 1162 5.78 -47.71 -18.63
N VAL A 1163 5.73 -46.75 -19.57
CA VAL A 1163 4.49 -46.15 -20.09
C VAL A 1163 3.59 -47.15 -20.83
N VAL A 1164 4.17 -48.23 -21.37
CA VAL A 1164 3.45 -49.24 -22.19
C VAL A 1164 3.02 -50.47 -21.39
N VAL A 1165 3.62 -50.72 -20.23
CA VAL A 1165 3.42 -51.95 -19.43
C VAL A 1165 2.45 -51.74 -18.25
N GLU A 1166 2.20 -50.49 -17.85
CA GLU A 1166 1.00 -50.08 -17.09
C GLU A 1166 -0.25 -50.04 -17.98
#